data_AF-A0A2E2AVT6-F1
#
_entry.id   AF-A0A2E2AVT6-F1
#
_cell.length_a   1.000
_cell.length_b   1.000
_cell.length_c   1.000
_cell.angle_alpha   90.00
_cell.angle_beta   90.00
_cell.angle_gamma   90.00
#
_symmetry.space_group_name_H-M   'P 1'
#
loop_
_entity.id
_entity.type
_entity.pdbx_description
1 polymer ?
#
loop_
_entity_poly.entity_id
_entity_poly.type
_entity_poly.pdbx_seq_one_letter_code
_entity_poly.pdbx_strand_id
1 'polypeptide(L)'
;MDIACTLHRRRKMHGKHWDQCVILVLGLIVLGLVNRLDAAMLYQLRFDDSQGNATYQSTGTVGGSVVLDTDYASTSTPGIAYDNQTPDQSAFAAVMATLASNDNVGPMLVLPDSNTRLQLASSSDEMTLAMWVKWNGPGANNLDRGLAGKWASNLGWSFSITPQGNLYFMLRTNTAATWSRKTEAALTQGQWTHVALVIDNDAASYSKTQGGIRFYINGKVAPLTQGMGAIGDVIAPVDTAVVIGCGFSGNARALNGSLDDVQIHDTALNEGQIHLLHQAQSLRYHIPFEDAQSSANFQSTGSVPGTVVQDTSTYAGTTPDVQLVSNTPDGSPWAGTFQTLNPTSNLGTMLVLPDSTNRFALSETGHAMTLSAWIKWDGPGQSNLTRGIAGKWTGNAGWFYAIKPDGQLAFTLRTTTDSTWFRESVATLTANQWTHVTLVVDTTATDGTTRGGIQFYINGIMSPLSQGFGNMDDIVAQASTDVVIGANFSSNGQAFSGAMDDLRIYDSALSPKAIYTLAGSPGDPLDINDYIYTDAGKQMIALRDALYLAYAQGNELILPAGTFNLDTAGVGLNNIQAFTIRGAGMDDTTLVLDHMDVSALTINGSDQITLKDFSILVNPIPIVQATITNKTANGSQWIYDFTTHAGYPQLTTQNMAKFHGCSCFFSGVDGKLLPDHGWFGAVGGSNVLRIDDTHGQLLSAATATVGDKLALPIRGYGFPLMVKQSSTTRLEDIAFLSSSSLAVTFRYCSGDNYLRATIKRAPKPVGATEDPLFSTNADGLNYILSSGTLTLDQCNFGYMGDDGVNISAPAVTVSEVISNTQVRVIFDDATDLQRMVQMSEVGDVLRPLTFGTFTPRNELQLASITYDGTFAGALPTSISTHYSEVGATAPTTWYQATLTFSEPTVDTIHVGDVIALRWCYPDSYIIKNSTFHNTRARGLLLMAPDGVVDNNVIDYTYLPGILMGGEYPFGYGDYVRNMTVSNNTLTHTMISSVIGPNSQAIAAIQVGHSSYHRSNSYTWVQGNENVQIFNNDIDYTYSAGIAVNGLVNGLVQNNSINQSHIKHGTDAGVNKNLTAPFVITIMNSTGITTGGNVVTNPGSHSQGDISDLGVYP
;
A
#
# COMPACT_ATOMS: atom_id res chain seq x y z
N MET A 1 8.03 26.14 -30.96
CA MET A 1 8.86 27.33 -31.18
C MET A 1 9.73 27.48 -29.94
N ASP A 2 11.03 27.25 -30.11
CA ASP A 2 12.07 27.26 -29.07
C ASP A 2 12.16 28.60 -28.35
N ILE A 3 12.35 28.56 -27.02
CA ILE A 3 13.30 29.47 -26.34
C ILE A 3 13.99 28.71 -25.20
N ALA A 4 15.26 28.41 -25.41
CA ALA A 4 16.22 28.07 -24.38
C ALA A 4 16.84 29.33 -23.76
N CYS A 5 17.26 29.20 -22.49
CA CYS A 5 18.30 29.95 -21.78
C CYS A 5 18.26 31.50 -21.80
N THR A 6 18.30 32.13 -20.61
CA THR A 6 19.55 32.67 -20.03
C THR A 6 19.26 33.26 -18.64
N LEU A 7 19.89 32.70 -17.62
CA LEU A 7 19.95 33.23 -16.26
C LEU A 7 21.23 34.07 -16.11
N HIS A 8 21.13 35.37 -15.81
CA HIS A 8 22.22 36.11 -15.15
C HIS A 8 21.77 37.35 -14.36
N ARG A 9 22.04 37.26 -13.05
CA ARG A 9 22.51 38.27 -12.07
C ARG A 9 21.71 39.57 -11.80
N ARG A 10 21.22 39.58 -10.55
CA ARG A 10 21.31 40.63 -9.50
C ARG A 10 21.02 42.09 -9.87
N ARG A 11 20.03 42.68 -9.17
CA ARG A 11 20.24 43.89 -8.34
C ARG A 11 19.12 44.11 -7.32
N LYS A 12 19.53 44.29 -6.06
CA LYS A 12 18.76 44.90 -4.97
C LYS A 12 18.29 46.30 -5.38
N MET A 13 17.02 46.62 -5.16
CA MET A 13 16.60 47.98 -4.76
C MET A 13 15.44 47.89 -3.75
N HIS A 14 15.63 48.59 -2.63
CA HIS A 14 14.65 48.83 -1.59
C HIS A 14 13.58 49.82 -2.05
N GLY A 15 12.38 49.67 -1.47
CA GLY A 15 11.65 50.82 -0.93
C GLY A 15 10.34 51.18 -1.62
N LYS A 16 9.25 50.90 -0.89
CA LYS A 16 7.97 51.64 -0.89
C LYS A 16 7.30 51.81 -2.24
N HIS A 17 6.40 50.88 -2.62
CA HIS A 17 5.20 51.12 -3.45
C HIS A 17 4.44 49.79 -3.70
N TRP A 18 4.05 49.06 -2.65
CA TRP A 18 3.29 47.80 -2.79
C TRP A 18 1.96 47.73 -2.01
N ASP A 19 1.55 48.81 -1.35
CA ASP A 19 0.32 48.80 -0.52
C ASP A 19 -0.96 49.23 -1.27
N GLN A 20 -0.93 49.41 -2.60
CA GLN A 20 -2.12 49.82 -3.36
C GLN A 20 -2.45 48.96 -4.59
N CYS A 21 -1.67 47.92 -4.89
CA CYS A 21 -2.01 46.94 -5.94
C CYS A 21 -2.55 45.61 -5.39
N VAL A 22 -2.50 45.38 -4.07
CA VAL A 22 -2.96 44.13 -3.44
C VAL A 22 -4.48 44.14 -3.16
N ILE A 23 -5.11 45.32 -3.04
CA ILE A 23 -6.54 45.44 -2.70
C ILE A 23 -7.47 45.33 -3.92
N LEU A 24 -6.97 45.54 -5.14
CA LEU A 24 -7.78 45.40 -6.38
C LEU A 24 -7.66 44.03 -7.07
N VAL A 25 -6.69 43.20 -6.68
CA VAL A 25 -6.56 41.81 -7.16
C VAL A 25 -7.28 40.82 -6.24
N LEU A 26 -7.41 41.12 -4.94
CA LEU A 26 -8.19 40.30 -4.00
C LEU A 26 -9.71 40.53 -4.10
N GLY A 27 -10.16 41.67 -4.63
CA GLY A 27 -11.60 41.96 -4.83
C GLY A 27 -12.22 41.38 -6.11
N LEU A 28 -11.40 40.91 -7.07
CA LEU A 28 -11.87 40.30 -8.32
C LEU A 28 -11.71 38.77 -8.34
N ILE A 29 -11.00 38.19 -7.36
CA ILE A 29 -10.89 36.73 -7.19
C ILE A 29 -12.02 36.18 -6.29
N VAL A 30 -12.69 37.03 -5.50
CA VAL A 30 -13.78 36.62 -4.59
C VAL A 30 -15.18 36.70 -5.24
N LEU A 31 -15.28 37.15 -6.49
CA LEU A 31 -16.53 37.16 -7.28
C LEU A 31 -16.55 36.15 -8.45
N GLY A 32 -15.51 35.32 -8.57
CA GLY A 32 -15.39 34.29 -9.62
C GLY A 32 -15.48 32.83 -9.14
N LEU A 33 -15.59 32.58 -7.84
CA LEU A 33 -15.58 31.22 -7.26
C LEU A 33 -16.86 30.86 -6.49
N VAL A 34 -17.93 31.64 -6.66
CA VAL A 34 -19.29 31.25 -6.24
C VAL A 34 -20.17 31.20 -7.47
N ASN A 35 -19.90 30.24 -8.36
CA ASN A 35 -20.91 29.74 -9.28
C ASN A 35 -21.28 28.33 -8.84
N ARG A 36 -22.41 28.26 -8.13
CA ARG A 36 -23.48 27.24 -8.16
C ARG A 36 -23.00 25.80 -8.36
N LEU A 37 -23.00 24.97 -7.31
CA LEU A 37 -24.17 24.19 -6.86
C LEU A 37 -24.72 23.29 -7.99
N ASP A 38 -24.43 21.99 -7.83
CA ASP A 38 -24.93 20.80 -8.52
C ASP A 38 -24.82 20.78 -10.06
N ALA A 39 -23.91 19.94 -10.57
CA ALA A 39 -23.98 19.47 -11.95
C ALA A 39 -25.38 18.87 -12.17
N ALA A 40 -26.22 19.54 -12.97
CA ALA A 40 -27.59 19.12 -13.16
C ALA A 40 -27.61 17.78 -13.90
N MET A 41 -27.95 16.69 -13.20
CA MET A 41 -28.25 15.41 -13.82
C MET A 41 -29.54 15.59 -14.63
N LEU A 42 -29.41 15.70 -15.95
CA LEU A 42 -30.54 15.99 -16.84
C LEU A 42 -31.45 14.79 -16.96
N TYR A 43 -30.86 13.63 -17.21
CA TYR A 43 -31.55 12.36 -17.30
C TYR A 43 -30.88 11.34 -16.39
N GLN A 44 -31.71 10.63 -15.64
CA GLN A 44 -31.36 9.36 -15.02
C GLN A 44 -32.45 8.36 -15.38
N LEU A 45 -32.08 7.23 -15.98
CA LEU A 45 -32.96 6.12 -16.30
C LEU A 45 -32.58 4.95 -15.41
N ARG A 46 -33.43 4.65 -14.42
CA ARG A 46 -33.39 3.41 -13.64
C ARG A 46 -34.50 2.51 -14.14
N PHE A 47 -34.19 1.25 -14.41
CA PHE A 47 -35.16 0.30 -14.93
C PHE A 47 -35.75 -0.49 -13.76
N ASP A 48 -37.07 -0.48 -13.62
CA ASP A 48 -37.79 -1.23 -12.58
C ASP A 48 -39.15 -1.71 -13.12
N ASP A 49 -39.49 -2.96 -12.82
CA ASP A 49 -40.79 -3.59 -13.10
C ASP A 49 -41.35 -4.35 -11.87
N SER A 50 -40.87 -4.03 -10.66
CA SER A 50 -41.29 -4.65 -9.40
C SER A 50 -42.80 -4.57 -9.12
N GLN A 51 -43.51 -3.64 -9.76
CA GLN A 51 -44.97 -3.46 -9.66
C GLN A 51 -45.76 -3.93 -10.90
N GLY A 52 -45.12 -4.59 -11.87
CA GLY A 52 -45.76 -5.03 -13.12
C GLY A 52 -46.13 -3.89 -14.08
N ASN A 53 -45.50 -2.73 -13.90
CA ASN A 53 -45.63 -1.54 -14.75
C ASN A 53 -44.24 -1.05 -15.13
N ALA A 54 -43.60 -1.70 -16.10
CA ALA A 54 -42.30 -1.29 -16.61
C ALA A 54 -42.28 0.21 -16.98
N THR A 55 -41.48 1.00 -16.26
CA THR A 55 -41.31 2.43 -16.54
C THR A 55 -39.92 2.72 -17.09
N TYR A 56 -39.87 3.42 -18.23
CA TYR A 56 -38.61 3.92 -18.82
C TYR A 56 -38.36 5.39 -18.44
N GLN A 57 -39.11 5.91 -17.48
CA GLN A 57 -39.18 7.35 -17.20
C GLN A 57 -37.89 7.87 -16.58
N SER A 58 -37.55 9.11 -16.88
CA SER A 58 -36.38 9.73 -16.26
C SER A 58 -36.72 10.35 -14.90
N THR A 59 -35.84 10.15 -13.93
CA THR A 59 -35.85 10.79 -12.61
C THR A 59 -34.92 12.02 -12.53
N GLY A 60 -34.30 12.41 -13.64
CA GLY A 60 -33.43 13.58 -13.70
C GLY A 60 -34.21 14.90 -13.62
N THR A 61 -33.46 16.01 -13.64
CA THR A 61 -34.03 17.38 -13.56
C THR A 61 -34.98 17.70 -14.72
N VAL A 62 -34.89 16.98 -15.84
CA VAL A 62 -35.88 17.00 -16.93
C VAL A 62 -36.87 15.85 -16.68
N GLY A 63 -37.88 16.10 -15.84
CA GLY A 63 -38.94 15.13 -15.60
C GLY A 63 -39.87 14.99 -16.80
N GLY A 64 -39.92 13.80 -17.44
CA GLY A 64 -40.98 13.43 -18.39
C GLY A 64 -40.58 12.67 -19.66
N SER A 65 -41.34 11.60 -19.92
CA SER A 65 -41.56 10.81 -21.15
C SER A 65 -40.36 10.40 -22.00
N VAL A 66 -39.62 9.40 -21.54
CA VAL A 66 -38.87 8.52 -22.46
C VAL A 66 -39.87 7.75 -23.31
N VAL A 67 -39.74 7.87 -24.62
CA VAL A 67 -40.60 7.19 -25.58
C VAL A 67 -39.88 5.94 -26.05
N LEU A 68 -40.54 4.80 -25.88
CA LEU A 68 -40.10 3.57 -26.50
C LEU A 68 -40.49 3.59 -27.97
N ASP A 69 -39.51 3.65 -28.87
CA ASP A 69 -39.74 3.62 -30.31
C ASP A 69 -39.54 2.19 -30.85
N THR A 70 -40.60 1.67 -31.47
CA THR A 70 -40.70 0.32 -32.03
C THR A 70 -40.92 0.30 -33.54
N ASP A 71 -40.92 1.46 -34.22
CA ASP A 71 -41.43 1.59 -35.60
C ASP A 71 -40.52 0.95 -36.67
N TYR A 72 -39.35 0.45 -36.28
CA TYR A 72 -38.43 -0.30 -37.16
C TYR A 72 -38.23 -1.74 -36.66
N ALA A 73 -39.20 -2.61 -36.96
CA ALA A 73 -39.42 -3.90 -36.32
C ALA A 73 -38.33 -4.99 -36.54
N SER A 74 -37.82 -5.55 -35.44
CA SER A 74 -37.72 -7.00 -35.21
C SER A 74 -38.78 -7.36 -34.14
N THR A 75 -39.18 -8.63 -34.01
CA THR A 75 -40.31 -9.11 -33.19
C THR A 75 -40.17 -8.95 -31.66
N SER A 76 -39.31 -8.05 -31.20
CA SER A 76 -38.88 -7.95 -29.80
C SER A 76 -38.71 -6.48 -29.38
N THR A 77 -39.65 -6.00 -28.57
CA THR A 77 -39.56 -4.72 -27.85
C THR A 77 -38.43 -4.79 -26.81
N PRO A 78 -37.74 -3.68 -26.48
CA PRO A 78 -36.99 -3.59 -25.23
C PRO A 78 -37.98 -3.90 -24.13
N GLY A 79 -37.59 -4.86 -23.32
CA GLY A 79 -38.27 -5.15 -22.08
C GLY A 79 -37.41 -4.64 -20.95
N ILE A 80 -38.06 -4.21 -19.87
CA ILE A 80 -37.44 -4.34 -18.58
C ILE A 80 -37.49 -5.83 -18.25
N ALA A 81 -36.33 -6.45 -18.12
CA ALA A 81 -36.24 -7.85 -17.75
C ALA A 81 -35.42 -8.00 -16.50
N TYR A 82 -35.77 -9.05 -15.76
CA TYR A 82 -35.04 -9.39 -14.55
C TYR A 82 -33.64 -9.91 -14.90
N ASP A 83 -32.59 -9.25 -14.40
CA ASP A 83 -31.20 -9.72 -14.41
C ASP A 83 -30.64 -9.57 -13.00
N ASN A 84 -30.48 -10.69 -12.30
CA ASN A 84 -29.94 -10.72 -10.94
C ASN A 84 -28.46 -10.40 -10.84
N GLN A 85 -27.79 -10.18 -11.98
CA GLN A 85 -26.41 -9.72 -12.06
C GLN A 85 -26.30 -8.22 -12.33
N THR A 86 -27.42 -7.48 -12.31
CA THR A 86 -27.42 -6.01 -12.44
C THR A 86 -26.47 -5.39 -11.40
N PRO A 87 -25.60 -4.46 -11.82
CA PRO A 87 -24.61 -3.81 -10.95
C PRO A 87 -25.23 -3.03 -9.78
N ASP A 88 -26.36 -2.37 -9.99
CA ASP A 88 -27.10 -1.67 -8.93
C ASP A 88 -27.95 -2.62 -8.05
N GLN A 89 -28.08 -3.88 -8.48
CA GLN A 89 -28.94 -4.91 -7.91
C GLN A 89 -30.41 -4.48 -7.76
N SER A 90 -30.88 -3.58 -8.62
CA SER A 90 -32.32 -3.34 -8.88
C SER A 90 -33.03 -4.63 -9.34
N ALA A 91 -32.23 -5.60 -9.80
CA ALA A 91 -32.64 -6.85 -10.40
C ALA A 91 -33.34 -6.68 -11.75
N PHE A 92 -33.37 -5.46 -12.31
CA PHE A 92 -34.03 -5.15 -13.57
C PHE A 92 -33.10 -4.34 -14.48
N ALA A 93 -33.05 -4.72 -15.76
CA ALA A 93 -32.28 -4.00 -16.77
C ALA A 93 -33.14 -3.79 -18.01
N ALA A 94 -32.85 -2.72 -18.77
CA ALA A 94 -33.36 -2.62 -20.13
C ALA A 94 -32.62 -3.64 -21.00
N VAL A 95 -33.33 -4.70 -21.39
CA VAL A 95 -32.80 -5.71 -22.31
C VAL A 95 -33.08 -5.29 -23.73
N MET A 96 -32.00 -4.99 -24.47
CA MET A 96 -32.06 -4.76 -25.90
C MET A 96 -31.94 -6.12 -26.59
N ALA A 97 -33.05 -6.54 -27.20
CA ALA A 97 -33.24 -7.91 -27.68
C ALA A 97 -32.13 -8.40 -28.61
N THR A 98 -31.89 -9.72 -28.59
CA THR A 98 -31.02 -10.41 -29.54
C THR A 98 -31.57 -10.22 -30.95
N LEU A 99 -30.83 -9.47 -31.78
CA LEU A 99 -31.17 -9.29 -33.19
C LEU A 99 -31.09 -10.66 -33.91
N ALA A 100 -32.15 -11.02 -34.64
CA ALA A 100 -32.13 -12.20 -35.49
C ALA A 100 -30.97 -12.11 -36.49
N SER A 101 -30.45 -13.26 -36.94
CA SER A 101 -29.35 -13.29 -37.91
C SER A 101 -29.73 -12.42 -39.12
N ASN A 102 -29.01 -11.32 -39.31
CA ASN A 102 -29.07 -10.33 -40.40
C ASN A 102 -29.84 -9.02 -40.09
N ASP A 103 -30.51 -8.91 -38.94
CA ASP A 103 -31.20 -7.66 -38.59
C ASP A 103 -30.21 -6.65 -37.99
N ASN A 104 -30.13 -5.52 -38.67
CA ASN A 104 -29.26 -4.42 -38.34
C ASN A 104 -29.98 -3.44 -37.40
N VAL A 105 -31.30 -3.33 -37.48
CA VAL A 105 -32.11 -2.37 -36.74
C VAL A 105 -32.69 -3.03 -35.50
N GLY A 106 -32.72 -2.29 -34.38
CA GLY A 106 -33.26 -2.77 -33.12
C GLY A 106 -33.89 -1.63 -32.34
N PRO A 107 -34.54 -1.95 -31.23
CA PRO A 107 -35.35 -0.99 -30.54
C PRO A 107 -34.53 0.04 -29.75
N MET A 108 -35.16 1.16 -29.39
CA MET A 108 -34.47 2.28 -28.76
C MET A 108 -35.35 3.06 -27.78
N LEU A 109 -34.70 3.65 -26.77
CA LEU A 109 -35.31 4.60 -25.85
C LEU A 109 -35.02 6.00 -26.36
N VAL A 110 -36.07 6.71 -26.76
CA VAL A 110 -35.99 8.07 -27.30
C VAL A 110 -36.19 9.06 -26.17
N LEU A 111 -35.33 10.08 -26.08
CA LEU A 111 -35.42 11.19 -25.14
C LEU A 111 -35.95 12.44 -25.87
N PRO A 112 -37.27 12.66 -26.03
CA PRO A 112 -37.81 13.67 -26.94
C PRO A 112 -37.38 15.09 -26.58
N ASP A 113 -37.26 15.39 -25.29
CA ASP A 113 -36.86 16.71 -24.80
C ASP A 113 -35.35 17.02 -24.96
N SER A 114 -34.57 16.04 -25.42
CA SER A 114 -33.14 16.21 -25.71
C SER A 114 -32.89 16.86 -27.08
N ASN A 115 -33.94 17.21 -27.84
CA ASN A 115 -33.80 17.81 -29.18
C ASN A 115 -32.97 19.10 -29.19
N THR A 116 -33.12 19.94 -28.15
CA THR A 116 -32.49 21.26 -28.04
C THR A 116 -31.32 21.31 -27.07
N ARG A 117 -30.97 20.18 -26.44
CA ARG A 117 -29.88 20.05 -25.45
C ARG A 117 -28.87 19.01 -25.93
N LEU A 118 -27.63 19.04 -25.42
CA LEU A 118 -26.59 18.05 -25.77
C LEU A 118 -26.24 18.02 -27.27
N GLN A 119 -26.32 19.19 -27.93
CA GLN A 119 -26.14 19.32 -29.39
C GLN A 119 -24.67 19.38 -29.84
N LEU A 120 -23.72 19.59 -28.91
CA LEU A 120 -22.32 19.91 -29.24
C LEU A 120 -22.25 20.99 -30.33
N ALA A 121 -23.02 22.06 -30.16
CA ALA A 121 -23.22 23.15 -31.12
C ALA A 121 -22.24 24.31 -30.92
N SER A 122 -21.48 24.31 -29.83
CA SER A 122 -20.43 25.30 -29.55
C SER A 122 -19.16 24.65 -29.03
N SER A 123 -18.02 25.35 -29.17
CA SER A 123 -16.75 24.95 -28.57
C SER A 123 -16.72 25.07 -27.04
N SER A 124 -17.81 25.50 -26.40
CA SER A 124 -17.96 25.52 -24.94
C SER A 124 -18.95 24.47 -24.43
N ASP A 125 -19.52 23.65 -25.33
CA ASP A 125 -20.47 22.62 -24.92
C ASP A 125 -19.73 21.46 -24.25
N GLU A 126 -20.22 21.10 -23.07
CA GLU A 126 -19.76 19.95 -22.29
C GLU A 126 -20.89 18.92 -22.16
N MET A 127 -20.52 17.67 -21.89
CA MET A 127 -21.47 16.61 -21.64
C MET A 127 -20.80 15.42 -20.96
N THR A 128 -21.55 14.72 -20.12
CA THR A 128 -21.18 13.38 -19.65
C THR A 128 -22.31 12.40 -19.89
N LEU A 129 -22.00 11.26 -20.49
CA LEU A 129 -22.87 10.08 -20.48
C LEU A 129 -22.21 8.98 -19.66
N ALA A 130 -22.93 8.41 -18.71
CA ALA A 130 -22.50 7.27 -17.90
C ALA A 130 -23.60 6.21 -17.88
N MET A 131 -23.24 4.93 -17.92
CA MET A 131 -24.19 3.82 -17.86
C MET A 131 -23.49 2.52 -17.51
N TRP A 132 -24.25 1.55 -17.01
CA TRP A 132 -23.83 0.16 -17.02
C TRP A 132 -24.28 -0.52 -18.29
N VAL A 133 -23.38 -1.32 -18.88
CA VAL A 133 -23.67 -2.09 -20.08
C VAL A 133 -23.25 -3.55 -19.90
N LYS A 134 -24.16 -4.48 -20.20
CA LYS A 134 -23.86 -5.90 -20.42
C LYS A 134 -23.81 -6.15 -21.91
N TRP A 135 -22.60 -6.09 -22.47
CA TRP A 135 -22.40 -6.22 -23.91
C TRP A 135 -22.31 -7.69 -24.33
N ASN A 136 -23.26 -8.19 -25.13
CA ASN A 136 -23.30 -9.60 -25.56
C ASN A 136 -22.53 -9.88 -26.86
N GLY A 137 -21.62 -8.99 -27.28
CA GLY A 137 -20.80 -9.16 -28.46
C GLY A 137 -21.43 -8.58 -29.73
N PRO A 138 -20.70 -8.58 -30.86
CA PRO A 138 -21.09 -7.88 -32.09
C PRO A 138 -22.27 -8.49 -32.86
N GLY A 139 -22.85 -9.60 -32.40
CA GLY A 139 -23.89 -10.31 -33.15
C GLY A 139 -23.39 -10.89 -34.47
N ALA A 140 -24.31 -11.35 -35.34
CA ALA A 140 -23.97 -12.12 -36.54
C ALA A 140 -23.29 -11.34 -37.68
N ASN A 141 -23.39 -10.01 -37.70
CA ASN A 141 -22.92 -9.14 -38.79
C ASN A 141 -21.56 -8.45 -38.51
N ASN A 142 -20.95 -8.71 -37.35
CA ASN A 142 -19.66 -8.15 -36.93
C ASN A 142 -19.57 -6.61 -37.01
N LEU A 143 -20.63 -5.88 -36.64
CA LEU A 143 -20.71 -4.41 -36.68
C LEU A 143 -20.52 -3.77 -35.30
N ASP A 144 -20.16 -2.47 -35.29
CA ASP A 144 -20.24 -1.63 -34.09
C ASP A 144 -21.68 -1.58 -33.56
N ARG A 145 -21.85 -1.43 -32.24
CA ARG A 145 -23.18 -1.35 -31.62
C ARG A 145 -23.33 -0.19 -30.68
N GLY A 146 -24.42 0.53 -30.86
CA GLY A 146 -24.66 1.83 -30.26
C GLY A 146 -25.12 1.73 -28.82
N LEU A 147 -24.56 2.60 -27.99
CA LEU A 147 -24.97 2.86 -26.62
C LEU A 147 -25.85 4.10 -26.54
N ALA A 148 -25.43 5.17 -27.20
CA ALA A 148 -26.18 6.40 -27.31
C ALA A 148 -25.80 7.18 -28.57
N GLY A 149 -26.71 7.98 -29.09
CA GLY A 149 -26.37 8.92 -30.15
C GLY A 149 -27.53 9.74 -30.65
N LYS A 150 -27.22 10.68 -31.52
CA LYS A 150 -28.19 11.56 -32.20
C LYS A 150 -27.61 11.91 -33.57
N TRP A 151 -28.38 11.65 -34.61
CA TRP A 151 -27.98 11.88 -36.00
C TRP A 151 -29.16 12.41 -36.83
N ALA A 152 -28.85 13.22 -37.83
CA ALA A 152 -29.77 13.53 -38.92
C ALA A 152 -29.00 13.51 -40.25
N SER A 153 -29.41 12.64 -41.16
CA SER A 153 -28.72 12.39 -42.43
C SER A 153 -27.23 12.05 -42.24
N ASN A 154 -26.31 12.99 -42.48
CA ASN A 154 -24.86 12.80 -42.40
C ASN A 154 -24.17 13.53 -41.23
N LEU A 155 -24.93 14.18 -40.34
CA LEU A 155 -24.42 14.95 -39.21
C LEU A 155 -24.87 14.32 -37.90
N GLY A 156 -24.02 14.37 -36.87
CA GLY A 156 -24.35 13.83 -35.56
C GLY A 156 -23.17 13.17 -34.86
N TRP A 157 -23.47 12.51 -33.74
CA TRP A 157 -22.49 11.79 -32.94
C TRP A 157 -23.07 10.47 -32.42
N SER A 158 -22.19 9.50 -32.19
CA SER A 158 -22.54 8.20 -31.60
C SER A 158 -21.47 7.74 -30.63
N PHE A 159 -21.91 7.22 -29.49
CA PHE A 159 -21.15 6.42 -28.54
C PHE A 159 -21.53 4.94 -28.74
N SER A 160 -20.56 4.07 -28.93
CA SER A 160 -20.75 2.68 -29.39
C SER A 160 -19.65 1.75 -28.89
N ILE A 161 -19.81 0.45 -29.12
CA ILE A 161 -18.84 -0.60 -28.85
C ILE A 161 -18.45 -1.23 -30.20
N THR A 162 -17.15 -1.30 -30.50
CA THR A 162 -16.62 -1.96 -31.71
C THR A 162 -16.79 -3.48 -31.66
N PRO A 163 -16.60 -4.21 -32.78
CA PRO A 163 -16.66 -5.67 -32.73
C PRO A 163 -15.63 -6.34 -31.84
N GLN A 164 -14.51 -5.65 -31.55
CA GLN A 164 -13.48 -6.11 -30.63
C GLN A 164 -13.80 -5.78 -29.16
N GLY A 165 -14.90 -5.11 -28.86
CA GLY A 165 -15.28 -4.70 -27.51
C GLY A 165 -14.73 -3.34 -27.08
N ASN A 166 -13.94 -2.64 -27.90
CA ASN A 166 -13.47 -1.29 -27.55
C ASN A 166 -14.63 -0.28 -27.54
N LEU A 167 -14.65 0.64 -26.59
CA LEU A 167 -15.53 1.80 -26.62
C LEU A 167 -15.13 2.69 -27.80
N TYR A 168 -16.13 3.25 -28.49
CA TYR A 168 -15.97 4.00 -29.72
C TYR A 168 -16.86 5.22 -29.72
N PHE A 169 -16.27 6.38 -30.00
CA PHE A 169 -17.02 7.61 -30.24
C PHE A 169 -16.77 8.06 -31.67
N MET A 170 -17.83 8.50 -32.35
CA MET A 170 -17.77 9.07 -33.69
C MET A 170 -18.57 10.35 -33.74
N LEU A 171 -18.03 11.38 -34.39
CA LEU A 171 -18.63 12.68 -34.60
C LEU A 171 -18.49 13.08 -36.08
N ARG A 172 -19.55 13.59 -36.68
CA ARG A 172 -19.52 14.26 -37.98
C ARG A 172 -19.99 15.70 -37.85
N THR A 173 -19.11 16.63 -38.22
CA THR A 173 -19.33 18.08 -38.12
C THR A 173 -19.97 18.64 -39.40
N ASN A 174 -20.47 19.88 -39.35
CA ASN A 174 -20.99 20.62 -40.52
C ASN A 174 -20.02 20.74 -41.72
N THR A 175 -18.71 20.50 -41.55
CA THR A 175 -17.73 20.43 -42.65
C THR A 175 -17.65 19.06 -43.31
N ALA A 176 -18.49 18.11 -42.90
CA ALA A 176 -18.49 16.71 -43.30
C ALA A 176 -17.21 15.93 -42.91
N ALA A 177 -16.37 16.48 -42.03
CA ALA A 177 -15.24 15.76 -41.46
C ALA A 177 -15.76 14.69 -40.49
N THR A 178 -15.31 13.43 -40.65
CA THR A 178 -15.60 12.34 -39.71
C THR A 178 -14.45 12.21 -38.72
N TRP A 179 -14.77 12.30 -37.44
CA TRP A 179 -13.84 12.17 -36.32
C TRP A 179 -14.23 10.96 -35.52
N SER A 180 -13.25 10.17 -35.07
CA SER A 180 -13.52 9.04 -34.19
C SER A 180 -12.38 8.67 -33.26
N ARG A 181 -12.73 8.03 -32.14
CA ARG A 181 -11.81 7.54 -31.11
C ARG A 181 -12.25 6.18 -30.62
N LYS A 182 -11.28 5.33 -30.29
CA LYS A 182 -11.54 4.10 -29.55
C LYS A 182 -10.53 3.86 -28.44
N THR A 183 -10.99 3.20 -27.39
CA THR A 183 -10.14 2.74 -26.28
C THR A 183 -9.18 1.65 -26.73
N GLU A 184 -8.05 1.52 -26.03
CA GLU A 184 -7.14 0.35 -26.15
C GLU A 184 -7.77 -0.88 -25.49
N ALA A 185 -8.32 -0.68 -24.28
CA ALA A 185 -9.04 -1.71 -23.54
C ALA A 185 -10.36 -2.07 -24.24
N ALA A 186 -10.70 -3.35 -24.20
CA ALA A 186 -11.95 -3.90 -24.70
C ALA A 186 -12.84 -4.33 -23.53
N LEU A 187 -14.16 -4.18 -23.69
CA LEU A 187 -15.16 -4.72 -22.78
C LEU A 187 -15.25 -6.24 -22.93
N THR A 188 -15.32 -6.94 -21.79
CA THR A 188 -15.54 -8.40 -21.78
C THR A 188 -16.99 -8.71 -22.14
N GLN A 189 -17.19 -9.60 -23.10
CA GLN A 189 -18.52 -10.02 -23.53
C GLN A 189 -19.30 -10.70 -22.38
N GLY A 190 -20.58 -10.36 -22.26
CA GLY A 190 -21.52 -10.92 -21.28
C GLY A 190 -21.32 -10.39 -19.85
N GLN A 191 -20.36 -9.51 -19.63
CA GLN A 191 -20.09 -8.91 -18.32
C GLN A 191 -20.67 -7.51 -18.24
N TRP A 192 -21.26 -7.18 -17.09
CA TRP A 192 -21.64 -5.82 -16.78
C TRP A 192 -20.39 -4.96 -16.57
N THR A 193 -20.32 -3.83 -17.28
CA THR A 193 -19.21 -2.89 -17.18
C THR A 193 -19.76 -1.47 -17.08
N HIS A 194 -19.25 -0.66 -16.15
CA HIS A 194 -19.59 0.76 -16.10
C HIS A 194 -18.78 1.48 -17.16
N VAL A 195 -19.45 2.21 -18.04
CA VAL A 195 -18.81 2.94 -19.12
C VAL A 195 -19.24 4.39 -19.07
N ALA A 196 -18.29 5.31 -19.25
CA ALA A 196 -18.61 6.72 -19.37
C ALA A 196 -17.87 7.38 -20.54
N LEU A 197 -18.54 8.36 -21.13
CA LEU A 197 -18.02 9.28 -22.13
C LEU A 197 -18.13 10.70 -21.57
N VAL A 198 -16.99 11.36 -21.38
CA VAL A 198 -16.92 12.78 -21.00
C VAL A 198 -16.46 13.57 -22.20
N ILE A 199 -17.20 14.62 -22.52
CA ILE A 199 -16.88 15.63 -23.52
C ILE A 199 -16.71 16.96 -22.78
N ASP A 200 -15.51 17.49 -22.88
CA ASP A 200 -15.04 18.70 -22.22
C ASP A 200 -14.31 19.55 -23.27
N ASN A 201 -15.03 20.54 -23.81
CA ASN A 201 -14.50 21.40 -24.87
C ASN A 201 -13.87 22.69 -24.33
N ASP A 202 -13.71 22.86 -23.01
CA ASP A 202 -13.13 24.10 -22.47
C ASP A 202 -11.66 24.28 -22.90
N ALA A 203 -11.41 25.39 -23.61
CA ALA A 203 -10.12 25.76 -24.16
C ALA A 203 -9.05 26.07 -23.11
N ALA A 204 -9.43 26.30 -21.84
CA ALA A 204 -8.51 26.62 -20.74
C ALA A 204 -8.00 25.38 -19.98
N SER A 205 -8.73 24.26 -20.04
CA SER A 205 -8.59 23.14 -19.09
C SER A 205 -7.75 21.97 -19.62
N TYR A 206 -7.43 21.93 -20.93
CA TYR A 206 -6.74 20.78 -21.55
C TYR A 206 -5.69 21.15 -22.61
N SER A 207 -4.70 20.27 -22.77
CA SER A 207 -3.77 20.33 -23.91
C SER A 207 -4.53 20.04 -25.21
N LYS A 208 -4.44 20.95 -26.18
CA LYS A 208 -5.02 20.83 -27.55
C LYS A 208 -4.58 19.58 -28.34
N THR A 209 -3.71 18.73 -27.78
CA THR A 209 -3.26 17.43 -28.31
C THR A 209 -4.08 16.22 -27.85
N GLN A 210 -4.98 16.36 -26.86
CA GLN A 210 -5.86 15.26 -26.38
C GLN A 210 -7.34 15.45 -26.75
N GLY A 211 -7.76 16.65 -27.15
CA GLY A 211 -9.04 16.93 -27.82
C GLY A 211 -10.32 16.72 -27.01
N GLY A 212 -10.31 16.89 -25.68
CA GLY A 212 -11.54 17.11 -24.92
C GLY A 212 -12.49 15.91 -24.77
N ILE A 213 -12.14 14.70 -25.23
CA ILE A 213 -12.96 13.50 -25.06
C ILE A 213 -12.21 12.48 -24.22
N ARG A 214 -12.86 11.97 -23.16
CA ARG A 214 -12.35 10.92 -22.28
C ARG A 214 -13.35 9.78 -22.18
N PHE A 215 -12.84 8.56 -22.23
CA PHE A 215 -13.61 7.36 -21.90
C PHE A 215 -13.22 6.87 -20.52
N TYR A 216 -14.18 6.27 -19.84
CA TYR A 216 -13.93 5.56 -18.59
C TYR A 216 -14.51 4.15 -18.68
N ILE A 217 -13.79 3.20 -18.11
CA ILE A 217 -14.22 1.82 -17.91
C ILE A 217 -14.07 1.52 -16.42
N ASN A 218 -15.16 1.13 -15.76
CA ASN A 218 -15.22 0.88 -14.31
C ASN A 218 -14.63 2.01 -13.48
N GLY A 219 -15.03 3.25 -13.81
CA GLY A 219 -14.63 4.46 -13.07
C GLY A 219 -13.17 4.88 -13.26
N LYS A 220 -12.40 4.21 -14.14
CA LYS A 220 -11.02 4.56 -14.47
C LYS A 220 -10.92 5.09 -15.89
N VAL A 221 -10.05 6.07 -16.13
CA VAL A 221 -9.77 6.59 -17.47
C VAL A 221 -9.24 5.47 -18.36
N ALA A 222 -9.84 5.28 -19.54
CA ALA A 222 -9.43 4.28 -20.50
C ALA A 222 -8.44 4.88 -21.52
N PRO A 223 -7.22 4.30 -21.69
CA PRO A 223 -6.26 4.74 -22.68
C PRO A 223 -6.81 4.68 -24.11
N LEU A 224 -6.32 5.57 -24.98
CA LEU A 224 -6.80 5.72 -26.36
C LEU A 224 -5.78 5.21 -27.36
N THR A 225 -6.25 4.47 -28.37
CA THR A 225 -5.38 3.97 -29.46
C THR A 225 -4.84 5.07 -30.37
N GLN A 226 -5.46 6.27 -30.38
CA GLN A 226 -5.07 7.41 -31.22
C GLN A 226 -5.47 8.74 -30.55
N GLY A 227 -4.56 9.71 -30.52
CA GLY A 227 -4.80 11.06 -29.99
C GLY A 227 -5.64 11.95 -30.93
N MET A 228 -6.16 13.06 -30.41
CA MET A 228 -7.02 14.00 -31.14
C MET A 228 -6.44 15.41 -31.22
N GLY A 229 -6.48 16.02 -32.40
CA GLY A 229 -6.33 17.48 -32.52
C GLY A 229 -7.53 18.19 -31.89
N ALA A 230 -7.44 19.50 -31.65
CA ALA A 230 -8.53 20.29 -31.06
C ALA A 230 -9.85 20.10 -31.84
N ILE A 231 -10.95 19.89 -31.11
CA ILE A 231 -12.33 19.94 -31.62
C ILE A 231 -12.62 21.40 -32.04
N GLY A 232 -12.26 21.78 -33.27
CA GLY A 232 -12.54 23.12 -33.81
C GLY A 232 -13.99 23.27 -34.27
N ASP A 233 -14.55 24.47 -34.14
CA ASP A 233 -15.90 24.94 -34.55
C ASP A 233 -16.93 23.82 -34.88
N VAL A 234 -17.30 23.00 -33.90
CA VAL A 234 -18.32 21.95 -34.09
C VAL A 234 -19.69 22.59 -34.09
N ILE A 235 -20.43 22.38 -35.18
CA ILE A 235 -21.89 22.46 -35.13
C ILE A 235 -22.44 21.27 -35.91
N ALA A 236 -23.03 20.29 -35.21
CA ALA A 236 -24.03 19.41 -35.79
C ALA A 236 -25.35 19.70 -35.07
N PRO A 237 -26.05 20.80 -35.40
CA PRO A 237 -27.35 21.08 -34.84
C PRO A 237 -28.33 20.13 -35.53
N VAL A 238 -28.46 18.93 -34.96
CA VAL A 238 -29.39 17.93 -35.43
C VAL A 238 -30.60 17.95 -34.52
N ASP A 239 -31.75 18.30 -35.08
CA ASP A 239 -33.04 18.41 -34.39
C ASP A 239 -33.70 17.03 -34.22
N THR A 240 -32.94 16.03 -33.75
CA THR A 240 -33.39 14.63 -33.62
C THR A 240 -33.06 14.05 -32.26
N ALA A 241 -33.99 13.50 -31.49
CA ALA A 241 -33.76 13.11 -30.09
C ALA A 241 -32.51 12.23 -29.89
N VAL A 242 -31.81 12.42 -28.76
CA VAL A 242 -30.86 11.43 -28.26
C VAL A 242 -31.61 10.12 -28.06
N VAL A 243 -31.03 9.06 -28.58
CA VAL A 243 -31.56 7.71 -28.44
C VAL A 243 -30.55 6.85 -27.67
N ILE A 244 -31.06 5.98 -26.81
CA ILE A 244 -30.30 5.08 -25.96
C ILE A 244 -30.49 3.64 -26.42
N GLY A 245 -29.39 2.87 -26.40
CA GLY A 245 -29.26 1.50 -26.90
C GLY A 245 -29.17 1.37 -28.42
N CYS A 246 -28.98 2.47 -29.14
CA CYS A 246 -28.61 2.47 -30.54
C CYS A 246 -27.79 3.72 -30.90
N GLY A 247 -27.21 3.73 -32.11
CA GLY A 247 -26.37 4.85 -32.56
C GLY A 247 -27.16 6.08 -33.02
N PHE A 248 -28.39 5.89 -33.51
CA PHE A 248 -29.37 6.95 -33.86
C PHE A 248 -30.73 6.36 -34.27
N SER A 249 -31.74 7.23 -34.35
CA SER A 249 -33.10 6.89 -34.78
C SER A 249 -33.11 6.15 -36.13
N GLY A 250 -33.64 4.92 -36.14
CA GLY A 250 -33.73 4.05 -37.31
C GLY A 250 -32.43 3.35 -37.77
N ASN A 251 -31.38 3.23 -36.93
CA ASN A 251 -30.06 2.73 -37.36
C ASN A 251 -29.83 1.21 -37.25
N ALA A 252 -28.99 0.73 -38.18
CA ALA A 252 -28.38 -0.58 -38.38
C ALA A 252 -27.35 -1.08 -37.33
N ARG A 253 -27.34 -0.51 -36.11
CA ARG A 253 -26.31 -0.77 -35.08
C ARG A 253 -26.88 -0.81 -33.66
N ALA A 254 -28.04 -1.40 -33.46
CA ALA A 254 -28.59 -1.51 -32.10
C ALA A 254 -27.68 -2.32 -31.17
N LEU A 255 -27.74 -2.01 -29.87
CA LEU A 255 -27.05 -2.75 -28.82
C LEU A 255 -27.49 -4.21 -28.84
N ASN A 256 -26.52 -5.11 -28.75
CA ASN A 256 -26.78 -6.52 -28.43
C ASN A 256 -26.37 -6.71 -26.97
N GLY A 257 -27.32 -6.58 -26.05
CA GLY A 257 -26.98 -6.47 -24.63
C GLY A 257 -28.05 -5.85 -23.76
N SER A 258 -27.65 -5.55 -22.53
CA SER A 258 -28.49 -4.89 -21.54
C SER A 258 -27.88 -3.56 -21.09
N LEU A 259 -28.73 -2.62 -20.71
CA LEU A 259 -28.35 -1.33 -20.13
C LEU A 259 -28.97 -1.16 -18.75
N ASP A 260 -28.26 -0.43 -17.90
CA ASP A 260 -28.74 -0.05 -16.59
C ASP A 260 -28.15 1.30 -16.11
N ASP A 261 -28.84 1.96 -15.19
CA ASP A 261 -28.48 3.25 -14.56
C ASP A 261 -27.90 4.27 -15.55
N VAL A 262 -28.66 4.57 -16.61
CA VAL A 262 -28.22 5.49 -17.66
C VAL A 262 -28.34 6.93 -17.15
N GLN A 263 -27.20 7.62 -17.03
CA GLN A 263 -27.11 9.00 -16.55
C GLN A 263 -26.52 9.92 -17.61
N ILE A 264 -27.13 11.09 -17.75
CA ILE A 264 -26.70 12.13 -18.70
C ILE A 264 -26.64 13.48 -18.01
N HIS A 265 -25.48 14.11 -18.08
CA HIS A 265 -25.21 15.45 -17.54
C HIS A 265 -24.86 16.40 -18.69
N ASP A 266 -25.23 17.67 -18.56
CA ASP A 266 -24.83 18.75 -19.48
C ASP A 266 -23.50 19.41 -19.10
N THR A 267 -22.73 18.78 -18.22
CA THR A 267 -21.40 19.23 -17.77
C THR A 267 -20.37 18.12 -17.93
N ALA A 268 -19.09 18.51 -18.02
CA ALA A 268 -17.99 17.57 -17.97
C ALA A 268 -17.72 17.14 -16.52
N LEU A 269 -18.01 15.89 -16.17
CA LEU A 269 -17.69 15.36 -14.85
C LEU A 269 -16.19 15.04 -14.74
N ASN A 270 -15.61 15.33 -13.57
CA ASN A 270 -14.22 15.00 -13.28
C ASN A 270 -14.02 13.52 -12.93
N GLU A 271 -12.76 13.05 -12.89
CA GLU A 271 -12.43 11.64 -12.65
C GLU A 271 -12.99 11.11 -11.33
N GLY A 272 -12.94 11.93 -10.26
CA GLY A 272 -13.51 11.58 -8.97
C GLY A 272 -15.03 11.43 -9.00
N GLN A 273 -15.72 12.29 -9.75
CA GLN A 273 -17.17 12.19 -9.97
C GLN A 273 -17.54 10.97 -10.82
N ILE A 274 -16.79 10.66 -11.88
CA ILE A 274 -17.01 9.43 -12.67
C ILE A 274 -16.71 8.17 -11.86
N HIS A 275 -15.67 8.21 -11.04
CA HIS A 275 -15.39 7.15 -10.07
C HIS A 275 -16.55 7.03 -9.08
N LEU A 276 -17.09 8.15 -8.57
CA LEU A 276 -18.28 8.15 -7.74
C LEU A 276 -19.52 7.66 -8.48
N LEU A 277 -19.70 7.82 -9.79
CA LEU A 277 -20.83 7.22 -10.51
C LEU A 277 -20.68 5.70 -10.62
N HIS A 278 -19.45 5.21 -10.89
CA HIS A 278 -19.13 3.79 -10.83
C HIS A 278 -19.34 3.22 -9.42
N GLN A 279 -18.97 3.98 -8.40
CA GLN A 279 -19.06 3.62 -6.98
C GLN A 279 -20.41 4.01 -6.33
N ALA A 280 -21.28 4.81 -6.96
CA ALA A 280 -22.56 5.25 -6.38
C ALA A 280 -23.50 4.06 -6.21
N GLN A 281 -23.25 3.01 -6.96
CA GLN A 281 -23.87 1.70 -6.78
C GLN A 281 -23.38 0.93 -5.54
N SER A 282 -22.41 1.51 -4.81
CA SER A 282 -22.07 1.08 -3.45
C SER A 282 -22.94 1.72 -2.37
N LEU A 283 -23.66 2.82 -2.62
CA LEU A 283 -24.64 3.37 -1.67
C LEU A 283 -25.94 2.55 -1.75
N ARG A 284 -26.08 1.60 -0.82
CA ARG A 284 -27.21 0.67 -0.79
C ARG A 284 -28.45 1.28 -0.15
N TYR A 285 -28.28 2.00 0.96
CA TYR A 285 -29.38 2.61 1.70
C TYR A 285 -29.06 4.08 1.95
N HIS A 286 -30.03 4.94 1.69
CA HIS A 286 -30.00 6.35 2.07
C HIS A 286 -31.35 6.75 2.62
N ILE A 287 -31.41 7.06 3.91
CA ILE A 287 -32.61 7.53 4.60
C ILE A 287 -32.41 9.00 4.92
N PRO A 288 -32.94 9.92 4.08
CA PRO A 288 -32.78 11.35 4.28
C PRO A 288 -33.76 11.93 5.31
N PHE A 289 -34.77 11.16 5.75
CA PHE A 289 -35.83 11.62 6.66
C PHE A 289 -36.75 12.75 6.12
N GLU A 290 -36.80 12.93 4.79
CA GLU A 290 -37.45 14.06 4.12
C GLU A 290 -38.94 13.91 3.71
N ASP A 291 -39.58 12.75 3.93
CA ASP A 291 -40.94 12.56 3.41
C ASP A 291 -42.03 13.23 4.28
N ALA A 292 -42.78 14.12 3.64
CA ALA A 292 -43.65 15.10 4.26
C ALA A 292 -44.95 14.48 4.81
N GLN A 293 -45.07 14.41 6.14
CA GLN A 293 -46.32 14.57 6.92
C GLN A 293 -47.55 13.69 6.57
N SER A 294 -47.47 12.69 5.68
CA SER A 294 -48.69 12.00 5.19
C SER A 294 -48.66 10.47 5.11
N SER A 295 -47.50 9.81 5.27
CA SER A 295 -47.45 8.35 5.41
C SER A 295 -46.34 7.92 6.36
N ALA A 296 -46.64 7.02 7.30
CA ALA A 296 -45.72 6.48 8.31
C ALA A 296 -44.58 5.59 7.75
N ASN A 297 -44.12 5.87 6.54
CA ASN A 297 -43.24 5.02 5.74
C ASN A 297 -42.00 5.83 5.32
N PHE A 298 -40.86 5.60 5.98
CA PHE A 298 -39.59 6.15 5.51
C PHE A 298 -39.17 5.43 4.22
N GLN A 299 -38.63 6.15 3.23
CA GLN A 299 -38.15 5.55 1.98
C GLN A 299 -36.62 5.55 1.96
N SER A 300 -36.03 4.43 1.55
CA SER A 300 -34.63 4.40 1.14
C SER A 300 -34.54 4.94 -0.30
N THR A 301 -33.67 5.92 -0.53
CA THR A 301 -33.34 6.46 -1.86
C THR A 301 -32.05 5.87 -2.45
N GLY A 302 -31.42 4.94 -1.73
CA GLY A 302 -30.23 4.21 -2.18
C GLY A 302 -30.52 3.19 -3.29
N SER A 303 -29.52 2.38 -3.66
CA SER A 303 -29.67 1.38 -4.73
C SER A 303 -30.69 0.27 -4.41
N VAL A 304 -31.09 0.12 -3.14
CA VAL A 304 -32.19 -0.75 -2.71
C VAL A 304 -33.42 0.14 -2.44
N PRO A 305 -34.35 0.28 -3.41
CA PRO A 305 -35.59 1.01 -3.19
C PRO A 305 -36.55 0.18 -2.33
N GLY A 306 -37.22 0.82 -1.37
CA GLY A 306 -38.18 0.13 -0.53
C GLY A 306 -38.66 0.95 0.65
N THR A 307 -39.87 0.62 1.11
CA THR A 307 -40.43 1.18 2.34
C THR A 307 -39.67 0.59 3.53
N VAL A 308 -38.97 1.46 4.25
CA VAL A 308 -38.36 1.15 5.54
C VAL A 308 -39.50 1.00 6.55
N VAL A 309 -39.68 -0.23 7.02
CA VAL A 309 -40.79 -0.57 7.91
C VAL A 309 -40.35 -0.34 9.35
N GLN A 310 -41.18 0.39 10.10
CA GLN A 310 -41.00 0.48 11.54
C GLN A 310 -41.40 -0.85 12.19
N ASP A 311 -40.49 -1.49 12.93
CA ASP A 311 -40.84 -2.70 13.67
C ASP A 311 -41.58 -2.31 14.95
N THR A 312 -42.91 -2.43 14.91
CA THR A 312 -43.80 -2.30 16.07
C THR A 312 -44.15 -3.64 16.72
N SER A 313 -43.63 -4.76 16.19
CA SER A 313 -44.10 -6.10 16.50
C SER A 313 -43.52 -6.69 17.79
N THR A 314 -42.40 -6.15 18.30
CA THR A 314 -41.72 -6.72 19.47
C THR A 314 -42.13 -6.17 20.83
N TYR A 315 -43.03 -5.19 20.93
CA TYR A 315 -43.80 -4.94 22.16
C TYR A 315 -45.06 -4.13 21.85
N ALA A 316 -46.22 -4.77 22.04
CA ALA A 316 -47.52 -4.23 21.69
C ALA A 316 -47.81 -2.86 22.34
N GLY A 317 -47.74 -1.79 21.55
CA GLY A 317 -48.55 -0.59 21.72
C GLY A 317 -48.11 0.46 22.76
N THR A 318 -46.82 0.58 23.09
CA THR A 318 -46.35 1.65 24.00
C THR A 318 -45.17 2.50 23.51
N THR A 319 -44.40 2.06 22.49
CA THR A 319 -43.28 2.83 21.90
C THR A 319 -43.80 3.92 20.95
N PRO A 320 -43.41 5.20 21.13
CA PRO A 320 -43.69 6.25 20.17
C PRO A 320 -43.02 5.97 18.82
N ASP A 321 -43.73 6.22 17.71
CA ASP A 321 -43.17 6.09 16.37
C ASP A 321 -41.98 7.04 16.17
N VAL A 322 -41.09 6.74 15.23
CA VAL A 322 -40.02 7.68 14.85
C VAL A 322 -40.69 8.96 14.36
N GLN A 323 -40.49 10.06 15.09
CA GLN A 323 -41.05 11.37 14.74
C GLN A 323 -40.05 12.18 13.93
N LEU A 324 -40.55 13.00 13.00
CA LEU A 324 -39.73 13.99 12.33
C LEU A 324 -39.64 15.26 13.16
N VAL A 325 -38.43 15.77 13.37
CA VAL A 325 -38.17 17.07 14.01
C VAL A 325 -37.39 17.97 13.08
N SER A 326 -37.73 19.27 13.11
CA SER A 326 -36.92 20.32 12.51
C SER A 326 -35.67 20.57 13.34
N ASN A 327 -34.58 21.04 12.71
CA ASN A 327 -33.24 21.37 13.28
C ASN A 327 -32.18 20.28 13.03
N THR A 328 -31.83 20.12 11.76
CA THR A 328 -30.78 19.22 11.28
C THR A 328 -29.45 19.95 11.07
N PRO A 329 -28.32 19.23 10.99
CA PRO A 329 -26.99 19.83 10.83
C PRO A 329 -26.61 20.17 9.38
N ASP A 330 -27.23 19.53 8.39
CA ASP A 330 -26.94 19.68 6.96
C ASP A 330 -27.85 20.72 6.26
N GLY A 331 -28.78 21.34 7.01
CA GLY A 331 -29.76 22.29 6.49
C GLY A 331 -30.99 21.63 5.88
N SER A 332 -31.13 20.31 6.01
CA SER A 332 -32.31 19.56 5.64
C SER A 332 -33.53 19.97 6.51
N PRO A 333 -34.75 19.85 5.99
CA PRO A 333 -35.96 20.14 6.76
C PRO A 333 -36.17 19.26 8.00
N TRP A 334 -35.76 17.99 7.99
CA TRP A 334 -36.22 17.01 8.98
C TRP A 334 -35.19 15.96 9.41
N ALA A 335 -35.20 15.60 10.68
CA ALA A 335 -34.46 14.45 11.24
C ALA A 335 -35.42 13.47 11.93
N GLY A 336 -35.09 12.18 11.93
CA GLY A 336 -35.85 11.14 12.66
C GLY A 336 -35.45 11.05 14.14
N THR A 337 -36.40 11.17 15.06
CA THR A 337 -36.16 10.99 16.50
C THR A 337 -36.50 9.58 16.97
N PHE A 338 -35.58 8.97 17.68
CA PHE A 338 -35.71 7.65 18.29
C PHE A 338 -35.85 7.83 19.80
N GLN A 339 -37.01 7.46 20.34
CA GLN A 339 -37.31 7.61 21.76
C GLN A 339 -37.11 6.29 22.50
N THR A 340 -36.45 6.33 23.66
CA THR A 340 -36.44 5.22 24.62
C THR A 340 -37.64 5.33 25.56
N LEU A 341 -38.38 4.24 25.76
CA LEU A 341 -39.64 4.19 26.49
C LEU A 341 -39.58 4.66 27.96
N ASN A 342 -38.51 4.30 28.68
CA ASN A 342 -38.37 4.51 30.13
C ASN A 342 -36.92 4.20 30.58
N PRO A 343 -36.35 4.90 31.59
CA PRO A 343 -35.06 4.59 32.19
C PRO A 343 -34.83 3.14 32.67
N THR A 344 -35.88 2.33 32.86
CA THR A 344 -35.75 0.93 33.34
C THR A 344 -35.86 -0.15 32.27
N SER A 345 -36.50 0.10 31.11
CA SER A 345 -36.68 -0.93 30.07
C SER A 345 -35.69 -0.81 28.90
N ASN A 346 -35.14 0.38 28.64
CA ASN A 346 -34.16 0.66 27.57
C ASN A 346 -34.51 0.13 26.15
N LEU A 347 -35.76 -0.25 25.94
CA LEU A 347 -36.33 -0.61 24.64
C LEU A 347 -36.78 0.69 23.95
N GLY A 348 -36.69 0.71 22.62
CA GLY A 348 -37.02 1.86 21.79
C GLY A 348 -37.35 1.44 20.36
N THR A 349 -37.88 2.38 19.60
CA THR A 349 -38.30 2.19 18.20
C THR A 349 -37.11 1.92 17.31
N MET A 350 -37.25 1.02 16.33
CA MET A 350 -36.21 0.72 15.33
C MET A 350 -36.81 0.73 13.92
N LEU A 351 -35.96 1.03 12.95
CA LEU A 351 -36.31 0.97 11.53
C LEU A 351 -35.66 -0.26 10.91
N VAL A 352 -36.44 -1.07 10.18
CA VAL A 352 -35.97 -2.27 9.49
C VAL A 352 -35.66 -1.92 8.04
N LEU A 353 -34.43 -2.18 7.62
CA LEU A 353 -34.03 -1.95 6.24
C LEU A 353 -34.54 -3.09 5.34
N PRO A 354 -35.32 -2.79 4.28
CA PRO A 354 -35.84 -3.82 3.37
C PRO A 354 -34.71 -4.53 2.64
N ASP A 355 -34.88 -5.80 2.28
CA ASP A 355 -33.93 -6.62 1.50
C ASP A 355 -32.49 -6.67 2.04
N SER A 356 -32.33 -6.49 3.36
CA SER A 356 -31.03 -6.46 4.04
C SER A 356 -30.64 -7.80 4.70
N THR A 357 -31.54 -8.79 4.75
CA THR A 357 -31.30 -10.12 5.35
C THR A 357 -30.05 -10.81 4.79
N ASN A 358 -29.82 -10.77 3.48
CA ASN A 358 -28.64 -11.40 2.86
C ASN A 358 -27.50 -10.42 2.56
N ARG A 359 -27.64 -9.15 2.95
CA ARG A 359 -26.66 -8.08 2.70
C ARG A 359 -25.92 -7.74 4.00
N PHE A 360 -24.72 -7.15 3.85
CA PHE A 360 -23.83 -6.81 4.97
C PHE A 360 -23.54 -7.97 5.92
N ALA A 361 -23.54 -9.18 5.38
CA ALA A 361 -22.94 -10.32 6.04
C ALA A 361 -21.42 -10.11 6.02
N LEU A 362 -20.79 -10.30 7.17
CA LEU A 362 -19.34 -10.36 7.29
C LEU A 362 -19.01 -11.83 7.41
N SER A 363 -18.99 -12.53 6.28
CA SER A 363 -18.93 -14.00 6.25
C SER A 363 -17.68 -14.60 5.63
N GLU A 364 -16.93 -13.85 4.83
CA GLU A 364 -15.70 -14.31 4.16
C GLU A 364 -14.69 -13.15 3.95
N THR A 365 -13.51 -13.46 3.39
CA THR A 365 -12.55 -12.47 2.90
C THR A 365 -13.11 -11.70 1.71
N GLY A 366 -12.85 -10.40 1.60
CA GLY A 366 -13.28 -9.62 0.41
C GLY A 366 -14.42 -8.63 0.64
N HIS A 367 -14.88 -8.43 1.88
CA HIS A 367 -16.04 -7.59 2.18
C HIS A 367 -15.64 -6.20 2.68
N ALA A 368 -16.37 -5.19 2.23
CA ALA A 368 -16.27 -3.84 2.78
C ALA A 368 -17.67 -3.27 3.05
N MET A 369 -17.76 -2.34 4.00
CA MET A 369 -19.00 -1.65 4.37
C MET A 369 -18.65 -0.30 5.00
N THR A 370 -19.45 0.71 4.70
CA THR A 370 -19.41 1.99 5.41
C THR A 370 -20.80 2.34 5.91
N LEU A 371 -20.93 2.73 7.16
CA LEU A 371 -22.18 3.20 7.75
C LEU A 371 -21.97 4.61 8.28
N SER A 372 -22.73 5.58 7.77
CA SER A 372 -22.58 6.99 8.10
C SER A 372 -23.91 7.62 8.47
N ALA A 373 -23.92 8.50 9.47
CA ALA A 373 -25.10 9.27 9.85
C ALA A 373 -24.72 10.56 10.57
N TRP A 374 -25.56 11.58 10.47
CA TRP A 374 -25.62 12.61 11.48
C TRP A 374 -26.44 12.10 12.66
N ILE A 375 -25.90 12.24 13.87
CA ILE A 375 -26.61 11.84 15.08
C ILE A 375 -26.55 12.92 16.15
N LYS A 376 -27.63 13.06 16.90
CA LYS A 376 -27.70 13.84 18.13
C LYS A 376 -28.09 12.91 19.26
N TRP A 377 -27.10 12.28 19.87
CA TRP A 377 -27.34 11.31 20.94
C TRP A 377 -27.67 12.02 22.25
N ASP A 378 -28.68 11.55 22.99
CA ASP A 378 -29.11 12.20 24.25
C ASP A 378 -28.17 11.88 25.43
N GLY A 379 -27.23 10.95 25.23
CA GLY A 379 -26.36 10.41 26.26
C GLY A 379 -26.75 9.00 26.73
N PRO A 380 -26.08 8.48 27.77
CA PRO A 380 -26.29 7.11 28.26
C PRO A 380 -27.64 6.85 28.92
N GLY A 381 -28.44 7.87 29.24
CA GLY A 381 -29.63 7.72 30.09
C GLY A 381 -29.27 7.21 31.51
N GLN A 382 -30.21 6.54 32.20
CA GLN A 382 -30.01 6.09 33.59
C GLN A 382 -29.41 4.68 33.75
N SER A 383 -29.22 3.93 32.66
CA SER A 383 -28.93 2.49 32.72
C SER A 383 -27.48 2.09 32.43
N ASN A 384 -26.57 3.04 32.17
CA ASN A 384 -25.17 2.78 31.82
C ASN A 384 -25.00 1.70 30.71
N LEU A 385 -25.97 1.63 29.79
CA LEU A 385 -25.95 0.70 28.66
C LEU A 385 -25.50 1.41 27.38
N THR A 386 -24.90 0.64 26.48
CA THR A 386 -24.61 1.06 25.11
C THR A 386 -25.89 1.38 24.33
N ARG A 387 -25.83 2.40 23.46
CA ARG A 387 -26.93 2.88 22.61
C ARG A 387 -26.69 2.54 21.15
N GLY A 388 -27.58 1.77 20.54
CA GLY A 388 -27.39 1.23 19.19
C GLY A 388 -27.62 2.25 18.09
N ILE A 389 -26.69 2.36 17.14
CA ILE A 389 -26.86 3.14 15.92
C ILE A 389 -27.45 2.23 14.84
N ALA A 390 -26.82 1.08 14.60
CA ALA A 390 -27.29 0.08 13.67
C ALA A 390 -26.80 -1.32 14.06
N GLY A 391 -27.54 -2.36 13.72
CA GLY A 391 -27.16 -3.73 14.05
C GLY A 391 -27.88 -4.77 13.23
N LYS A 392 -27.35 -5.99 13.27
CA LYS A 392 -27.93 -7.17 12.65
C LYS A 392 -27.49 -8.38 13.47
N TRP A 393 -28.45 -9.05 14.12
CA TRP A 393 -28.12 -10.07 15.12
C TRP A 393 -29.14 -11.21 15.13
N THR A 394 -28.65 -12.46 15.15
CA THR A 394 -29.47 -13.66 15.34
C THR A 394 -28.75 -14.64 16.26
N GLY A 395 -29.36 -14.94 17.41
CA GLY A 395 -28.78 -15.88 18.38
C GLY A 395 -27.38 -15.45 18.84
N ASN A 396 -26.36 -16.19 18.41
CA ASN A 396 -24.97 -15.97 18.77
C ASN A 396 -24.11 -15.33 17.66
N ALA A 397 -24.69 -14.94 16.51
CA ALA A 397 -23.94 -14.34 15.41
C ALA A 397 -24.54 -12.99 14.99
N GLY A 398 -23.67 -12.07 14.56
CA GLY A 398 -24.10 -10.75 14.10
C GLY A 398 -23.10 -9.64 14.37
N TRP A 399 -23.50 -8.41 14.08
CA TRP A 399 -22.71 -7.22 14.33
C TRP A 399 -23.57 -6.08 14.88
N PHE A 400 -22.93 -5.16 15.60
CA PHE A 400 -23.59 -4.07 16.29
C PHE A 400 -22.72 -2.82 16.35
N TYR A 401 -23.16 -1.72 15.74
CA TYR A 401 -22.56 -0.40 15.80
C TYR A 401 -23.32 0.49 16.78
N ALA A 402 -22.61 1.09 17.73
CA ALA A 402 -23.25 1.68 18.91
C ALA A 402 -22.38 2.76 19.58
N ILE A 403 -22.94 3.42 20.61
CA ILE A 403 -22.28 4.42 21.45
C ILE A 403 -22.25 3.90 22.88
N LYS A 404 -21.07 3.82 23.48
CA LYS A 404 -20.88 3.43 24.87
C LYS A 404 -21.30 4.55 25.84
N PRO A 405 -21.49 4.23 27.13
CA PRO A 405 -21.94 5.24 28.09
C PRO A 405 -21.00 6.44 28.28
N ASP A 406 -19.71 6.25 28.00
CA ASP A 406 -18.66 7.27 27.99
C ASP A 406 -18.61 8.10 26.71
N GLY A 407 -19.49 7.82 25.73
CA GLY A 407 -19.55 8.51 24.45
C GLY A 407 -18.64 7.91 23.37
N GLN A 408 -17.87 6.86 23.64
CA GLN A 408 -17.08 6.19 22.60
C GLN A 408 -18.01 5.50 21.59
N LEU A 409 -17.71 5.59 20.30
CA LEU A 409 -18.27 4.72 19.29
C LEU A 409 -17.73 3.31 19.51
N ALA A 410 -18.56 2.29 19.28
CA ALA A 410 -18.19 0.90 19.43
C ALA A 410 -18.78 0.05 18.30
N PHE A 411 -17.99 -0.90 17.79
CA PHE A 411 -18.44 -1.91 16.85
C PHE A 411 -18.15 -3.30 17.41
N THR A 412 -19.20 -4.07 17.63
CA THR A 412 -19.14 -5.43 18.16
C THR A 412 -19.49 -6.42 17.06
N LEU A 413 -18.74 -7.51 16.97
CA LEU A 413 -18.90 -8.60 16.03
C LEU A 413 -18.92 -9.92 16.80
N ARG A 414 -19.84 -10.82 16.47
CA ARG A 414 -19.87 -12.17 17.05
C ARG A 414 -19.88 -13.22 15.96
N THR A 415 -18.95 -14.16 16.07
CA THR A 415 -18.76 -15.26 15.11
C THR A 415 -19.66 -16.44 15.44
N THR A 416 -19.85 -17.35 14.49
CA THR A 416 -20.55 -18.64 14.68
C THR A 416 -19.89 -19.56 15.72
N THR A 417 -18.65 -19.27 16.15
CA THR A 417 -17.89 -19.98 17.20
C THR A 417 -18.00 -19.35 18.59
N ASP A 418 -18.99 -18.47 18.80
CA ASP A 418 -19.23 -17.75 20.06
C ASP A 418 -18.16 -16.73 20.49
N SER A 419 -17.17 -16.44 19.63
CA SER A 419 -16.16 -15.43 19.92
C SER A 419 -16.72 -14.02 19.70
N THR A 420 -16.62 -13.16 20.73
CA THR A 420 -17.05 -11.76 20.67
C THR A 420 -15.85 -10.85 20.48
N TRP A 421 -15.90 -10.05 19.43
CA TRP A 421 -14.92 -9.03 19.10
C TRP A 421 -15.55 -7.66 19.26
N PHE A 422 -14.83 -6.69 19.81
CA PHE A 422 -15.30 -5.32 19.89
C PHE A 422 -14.15 -4.34 19.64
N ARG A 423 -14.46 -3.20 19.03
CA ARG A 423 -13.55 -2.07 18.83
C ARG A 423 -14.24 -0.80 19.24
N GLU A 424 -13.47 0.16 19.73
CA GLU A 424 -14.01 1.42 20.24
C GLU A 424 -13.15 2.58 19.76
N SER A 425 -13.77 3.74 19.57
CA SER A 425 -13.09 4.99 19.32
C SER A 425 -12.43 5.52 20.59
N VAL A 426 -11.29 6.20 20.47
CA VAL A 426 -10.73 7.02 21.56
C VAL A 426 -11.51 8.33 21.69
N ALA A 427 -11.87 8.95 20.58
CA ALA A 427 -12.71 10.14 20.59
C ALA A 427 -14.12 9.82 21.07
N THR A 428 -14.72 10.74 21.83
CA THR A 428 -16.04 10.57 22.46
C THR A 428 -17.03 11.60 21.94
N LEU A 429 -18.30 11.19 21.88
CA LEU A 429 -19.39 12.06 21.51
C LEU A 429 -19.88 12.86 22.72
N THR A 430 -20.12 14.16 22.50
CA THR A 430 -20.80 15.00 23.49
C THR A 430 -22.31 14.84 23.36
N ALA A 431 -23.00 14.57 24.47
CA ALA A 431 -24.44 14.42 24.49
C ALA A 431 -25.16 15.71 24.05
N ASN A 432 -26.29 15.54 23.36
CA ASN A 432 -27.16 16.60 22.86
C ASN A 432 -26.52 17.51 21.79
N GLN A 433 -25.44 17.07 21.14
CA GLN A 433 -24.81 17.77 20.02
C GLN A 433 -24.92 16.94 18.73
N TRP A 434 -25.24 17.60 17.62
CA TRP A 434 -25.16 16.97 16.31
C TRP A 434 -23.71 16.65 15.99
N THR A 435 -23.46 15.39 15.65
CA THR A 435 -22.15 14.86 15.33
C THR A 435 -22.30 13.94 14.13
N HIS A 436 -21.48 14.13 13.11
CA HIS A 436 -21.41 13.16 12.01
C HIS A 436 -20.58 11.96 12.47
N VAL A 437 -21.11 10.76 12.38
CA VAL A 437 -20.42 9.53 12.77
C VAL A 437 -20.35 8.58 11.59
N THR A 438 -19.18 7.96 11.41
CA THR A 438 -18.98 6.96 10.37
C THR A 438 -18.24 5.76 10.93
N LEU A 439 -18.72 4.56 10.59
CA LEU A 439 -18.02 3.30 10.72
C LEU A 439 -17.59 2.83 9.33
N VAL A 440 -16.31 2.53 9.15
CA VAL A 440 -15.82 1.79 7.98
C VAL A 440 -15.38 0.41 8.46
N VAL A 441 -15.83 -0.63 7.78
CA VAL A 441 -15.37 -2.01 7.94
C VAL A 441 -14.81 -2.45 6.60
N ASP A 442 -13.54 -2.81 6.55
CA ASP A 442 -12.91 -3.32 5.35
C ASP A 442 -12.16 -4.60 5.71
N THR A 443 -12.64 -5.77 5.30
CA THR A 443 -11.98 -7.07 5.52
C THR A 443 -10.98 -7.43 4.42
N THR A 444 -10.82 -6.58 3.40
CA THR A 444 -9.79 -6.71 2.34
C THR A 444 -8.44 -6.17 2.81
N ALA A 445 -8.46 -5.13 3.66
CA ALA A 445 -7.30 -4.56 4.32
C ALA A 445 -6.71 -5.53 5.36
N THR A 446 -5.91 -6.48 4.91
CA THR A 446 -5.11 -7.35 5.77
C THR A 446 -3.84 -6.58 6.17
N ASP A 447 -3.27 -6.77 7.37
CA ASP A 447 -1.88 -6.37 7.72
C ASP A 447 -0.93 -7.58 7.92
N GLY A 448 -1.40 -8.76 7.53
CA GLY A 448 -0.62 -9.99 7.40
C GLY A 448 -0.72 -10.86 8.64
N THR A 449 -0.93 -10.29 9.82
CA THR A 449 -1.30 -11.03 11.04
C THR A 449 -2.78 -10.87 11.40
N THR A 450 -3.45 -9.91 10.76
CA THR A 450 -4.74 -9.41 11.21
C THR A 450 -5.63 -8.98 10.02
N ARG A 451 -6.85 -9.53 9.96
CA ARG A 451 -7.80 -9.26 8.87
C ARG A 451 -8.71 -8.08 9.21
N GLY A 452 -8.52 -6.96 8.52
CA GLY A 452 -9.53 -5.90 8.37
C GLY A 452 -9.33 -4.66 9.23
N GLY A 453 -9.63 -3.49 8.66
CA GLY A 453 -9.50 -2.19 9.30
C GLY A 453 -10.85 -1.60 9.68
N ILE A 454 -11.35 -1.93 10.87
CA ILE A 454 -12.49 -1.18 11.45
C ILE A 454 -12.00 0.22 11.78
N GLN A 455 -12.62 1.24 11.20
CA GLN A 455 -12.30 2.64 11.45
C GLN A 455 -13.54 3.40 11.90
N PHE A 456 -13.36 4.33 12.83
CA PHE A 456 -14.41 5.25 13.24
C PHE A 456 -14.03 6.66 12.81
N TYR A 457 -15.01 7.44 12.39
CA TYR A 457 -14.85 8.87 12.11
C TYR A 457 -15.88 9.65 12.91
N ILE A 458 -15.46 10.77 13.47
CA ILE A 458 -16.29 11.72 14.19
C ILE A 458 -16.09 13.07 13.50
N ASN A 459 -17.17 13.67 13.03
CA ASN A 459 -17.15 14.89 12.23
C ASN A 459 -16.15 14.80 11.09
N GLY A 460 -16.22 13.72 10.29
CA GLY A 460 -15.35 13.55 9.13
C GLY A 460 -13.89 13.21 9.45
N ILE A 461 -13.47 13.25 10.73
CA ILE A 461 -12.08 13.01 11.16
C ILE A 461 -11.97 11.63 11.78
N MET A 462 -10.96 10.86 11.36
CA MET A 462 -10.75 9.51 11.86
C MET A 462 -10.39 9.53 13.36
N SER A 463 -11.10 8.74 14.15
CA SER A 463 -10.77 8.48 15.54
C SER A 463 -9.82 7.28 15.65
N PRO A 464 -8.84 7.31 16.57
CA PRO A 464 -8.03 6.15 16.93
C PRO A 464 -8.87 5.06 17.57
N LEU A 465 -8.35 3.83 17.56
CA LEU A 465 -8.94 2.70 18.29
C LEU A 465 -8.36 2.60 19.70
N SER A 466 -9.21 2.31 20.69
CA SER A 466 -8.80 2.11 22.09
C SER A 466 -8.02 0.80 22.31
N GLN A 467 -8.03 -0.12 21.35
CA GLN A 467 -7.39 -1.43 21.41
C GLN A 467 -6.83 -1.82 20.04
N GLY A 468 -5.67 -2.50 20.05
CA GLY A 468 -5.06 -3.08 18.86
C GLY A 468 -5.89 -4.22 18.27
N PHE A 469 -5.60 -4.57 17.02
CA PHE A 469 -6.29 -5.63 16.33
C PHE A 469 -5.71 -7.01 16.67
N GLY A 470 -6.55 -8.05 16.71
CA GLY A 470 -6.13 -9.46 16.85
C GLY A 470 -6.66 -10.29 15.69
N ASN A 471 -6.02 -11.41 15.37
CA ASN A 471 -6.24 -12.17 14.13
C ASN A 471 -7.72 -12.55 13.93
N MET A 472 -8.25 -12.27 12.74
CA MET A 472 -9.67 -12.33 12.37
C MET A 472 -9.94 -13.45 11.35
N ASP A 473 -9.25 -14.58 11.49
CA ASP A 473 -9.27 -15.63 10.46
C ASP A 473 -10.63 -16.32 10.26
N ASP A 474 -11.57 -16.20 11.22
CA ASP A 474 -12.92 -16.82 11.16
C ASP A 474 -14.06 -15.80 11.43
N ILE A 475 -14.11 -14.68 10.71
CA ILE A 475 -15.30 -13.82 10.74
C ILE A 475 -16.42 -14.48 9.93
N VAL A 476 -17.32 -15.18 10.63
CA VAL A 476 -18.66 -15.50 10.11
C VAL A 476 -19.69 -14.86 11.03
N ALA A 477 -19.99 -13.59 10.81
CA ALA A 477 -21.10 -12.88 11.43
C ALA A 477 -22.31 -12.88 10.48
N GLN A 478 -22.80 -14.08 10.17
CA GLN A 478 -24.06 -14.26 9.42
C GLN A 478 -25.22 -14.24 10.40
N ALA A 479 -26.01 -13.17 10.34
CA ALA A 479 -27.30 -13.08 10.99
C ALA A 479 -28.39 -13.18 9.92
N SER A 480 -29.39 -14.02 10.17
CA SER A 480 -30.54 -14.22 9.29
C SER A 480 -31.67 -13.20 9.52
N THR A 481 -31.40 -12.11 10.24
CA THR A 481 -32.31 -10.99 10.49
C THR A 481 -31.94 -9.80 9.61
N ASP A 482 -32.87 -8.91 9.31
CA ASP A 482 -32.57 -7.65 8.60
C ASP A 482 -31.65 -6.72 9.44
N VAL A 483 -30.98 -5.79 8.76
CA VAL A 483 -30.30 -4.67 9.42
C VAL A 483 -31.36 -3.76 10.02
N VAL A 484 -31.17 -3.43 11.30
CA VAL A 484 -32.01 -2.49 12.04
C VAL A 484 -31.25 -1.21 12.37
N ILE A 485 -31.93 -0.08 12.26
CA ILE A 485 -31.43 1.24 12.66
C ILE A 485 -32.07 1.65 13.98
N GLY A 486 -31.25 2.19 14.87
CA GLY A 486 -31.66 2.63 16.20
C GLY A 486 -31.65 1.52 17.26
N ALA A 487 -31.12 0.32 16.96
CA ALA A 487 -31.02 -0.81 17.89
C ALA A 487 -29.97 -1.85 17.45
N ASN A 488 -29.78 -2.89 18.28
CA ASN A 488 -29.01 -4.11 17.95
C ASN A 488 -29.94 -5.21 17.39
N PHE A 489 -30.88 -5.64 18.23
CA PHE A 489 -32.00 -6.54 17.94
C PHE A 489 -33.07 -6.35 19.02
N SER A 490 -34.22 -6.99 18.84
CA SER A 490 -35.49 -6.60 19.44
C SER A 490 -35.72 -6.88 20.94
N SER A 491 -34.70 -7.26 21.74
CA SER A 491 -34.95 -7.71 23.13
C SER A 491 -33.92 -7.36 24.22
N ASN A 492 -32.82 -6.65 23.95
CA ASN A 492 -31.73 -6.49 24.93
C ASN A 492 -31.61 -5.12 25.62
N GLY A 493 -32.48 -4.14 25.32
CA GLY A 493 -32.45 -2.84 25.97
C GLY A 493 -31.28 -1.92 25.56
N GLN A 494 -30.80 -2.00 24.31
CA GLN A 494 -29.72 -1.13 23.80
C GLN A 494 -30.19 -0.19 22.68
N ALA A 495 -31.43 0.30 22.75
CA ALA A 495 -31.97 1.21 21.72
C ALA A 495 -31.25 2.56 21.72
N PHE A 496 -31.22 3.22 20.56
CA PHE A 496 -30.79 4.60 20.40
C PHE A 496 -31.70 5.53 21.20
N SER A 497 -31.11 6.60 21.75
CA SER A 497 -31.84 7.74 22.30
C SER A 497 -31.30 8.99 21.65
N GLY A 498 -32.14 9.67 20.87
CA GLY A 498 -31.77 10.93 20.23
C GLY A 498 -32.40 11.11 18.86
N ALA A 499 -31.74 11.90 18.02
CA ALA A 499 -32.13 12.10 16.63
C ALA A 499 -31.05 11.59 15.66
N MET A 500 -31.47 11.09 14.51
CA MET A 500 -30.58 10.77 13.39
C MET A 500 -31.05 11.52 12.13
N ASP A 501 -30.08 11.85 11.29
CA ASP A 501 -30.31 12.44 10.00
C ASP A 501 -29.32 11.87 8.97
N ASP A 502 -29.70 11.93 7.69
CA ASP A 502 -28.85 11.62 6.54
C ASP A 502 -28.10 10.29 6.67
N LEU A 503 -28.84 9.24 7.07
CA LEU A 503 -28.27 7.91 7.28
C LEU A 503 -27.94 7.27 5.93
N ARG A 504 -26.69 6.84 5.78
CA ARG A 504 -26.18 6.17 4.57
C ARG A 504 -25.49 4.86 4.93
N ILE A 505 -25.76 3.82 4.14
CA ILE A 505 -25.03 2.54 4.23
C ILE A 505 -24.49 2.18 2.86
N TYR A 506 -23.17 1.95 2.81
CA TYR A 506 -22.42 1.54 1.65
C TYR A 506 -21.94 0.09 1.81
N ASP A 507 -21.87 -0.68 0.73
CA ASP A 507 -21.19 -1.99 0.70
C ASP A 507 -19.72 -1.89 0.21
N SER A 508 -19.14 -0.70 0.37
CA SER A 508 -17.75 -0.38 0.08
C SER A 508 -17.12 0.38 1.25
N ALA A 509 -15.78 0.40 1.29
CA ALA A 509 -15.03 1.22 2.23
C ALA A 509 -14.84 2.61 1.64
N LEU A 510 -15.42 3.65 2.26
CA LEU A 510 -15.20 5.02 1.84
C LEU A 510 -13.81 5.51 2.28
N SER A 511 -13.19 6.35 1.44
CA SER A 511 -11.95 7.02 1.79
C SER A 511 -12.18 8.10 2.86
N PRO A 512 -11.18 8.42 3.71
CA PRO A 512 -11.26 9.53 4.66
C PRO A 512 -11.74 10.85 4.04
N LYS A 513 -11.30 11.18 2.82
CA LYS A 513 -11.70 12.40 2.10
C LYS A 513 -13.18 12.38 1.69
N ALA A 514 -13.69 11.23 1.25
CA ALA A 514 -15.11 11.07 0.96
C ALA A 514 -15.95 11.26 2.24
N ILE A 515 -15.49 10.69 3.37
CA ILE A 515 -16.15 10.81 4.68
C ILE A 515 -16.12 12.25 5.21
N TYR A 516 -15.02 12.97 5.01
CA TYR A 516 -14.91 14.39 5.37
C TYR A 516 -15.86 15.27 4.55
N THR A 517 -15.97 14.99 3.26
CA THR A 517 -16.93 15.67 2.37
C THR A 517 -18.36 15.38 2.83
N LEU A 518 -18.64 14.13 3.19
CA LEU A 518 -19.94 13.68 3.69
C LEU A 518 -20.36 14.40 4.99
N ALA A 519 -19.39 14.67 5.86
CA ALA A 519 -19.58 15.42 7.10
C ALA A 519 -19.77 16.94 6.90
N GLY A 520 -19.83 17.42 5.65
CA GLY A 520 -20.12 18.83 5.34
C GLY A 520 -18.97 19.80 5.58
N SER A 521 -17.71 19.36 5.52
CA SER A 521 -16.52 20.17 5.86
C SER A 521 -16.59 20.78 7.28
N PRO A 522 -16.53 19.95 8.33
CA PRO A 522 -17.02 20.24 9.68
C PRO A 522 -16.29 21.33 10.50
N GLY A 523 -15.35 22.09 9.94
CA GLY A 523 -14.62 23.12 10.67
C GLY A 523 -13.32 23.57 10.00
N ASP A 524 -12.70 24.58 10.62
CA ASP A 524 -11.66 25.47 10.10
C ASP A 524 -10.51 24.78 9.31
N PRO A 525 -9.86 25.50 8.38
CA PRO A 525 -8.63 25.03 7.74
C PRO A 525 -7.60 24.59 8.76
N LEU A 526 -6.86 23.50 8.47
CA LEU A 526 -5.77 23.04 9.32
C LEU A 526 -4.79 24.18 9.64
N ASP A 527 -4.69 24.55 10.92
CA ASP A 527 -3.53 25.24 11.49
C ASP A 527 -2.72 24.22 12.30
N ILE A 528 -1.52 23.89 11.82
CA ILE A 528 -0.65 22.91 12.47
C ILE A 528 -0.27 23.29 13.90
N ASN A 529 -0.33 24.59 14.25
CA ASN A 529 -0.02 25.05 15.60
C ASN A 529 -1.04 24.59 16.64
N ASP A 530 -2.27 24.30 16.24
CA ASP A 530 -3.32 23.77 17.15
C ASP A 530 -3.02 22.34 17.60
N TYR A 531 -2.15 21.63 16.86
CA TYR A 531 -1.74 20.26 17.15
C TYR A 531 -0.37 20.20 17.84
N ILE A 532 0.23 21.34 18.14
CA ILE A 532 1.53 21.46 18.80
C ILE A 532 1.32 22.02 20.21
N TYR A 533 1.84 21.32 21.20
CA TYR A 533 1.73 21.75 22.60
C TYR A 533 2.99 21.43 23.38
N THR A 534 3.08 21.90 24.62
CA THR A 534 4.22 21.59 25.51
C THR A 534 3.74 20.67 26.62
N ASP A 535 4.43 19.54 26.81
CA ASP A 535 4.23 18.64 27.94
C ASP A 535 5.57 18.22 28.55
N ALA A 536 5.66 18.24 29.87
CA ALA A 536 6.89 17.95 30.63
C ALA A 536 8.17 18.65 30.11
N GLY A 537 8.03 19.87 29.56
CA GLY A 537 9.13 20.65 28.98
C GLY A 537 9.59 20.20 27.59
N LYS A 538 8.90 19.24 26.99
CA LYS A 538 9.07 18.80 25.59
C LYS A 538 8.01 19.45 24.71
N GLN A 539 8.38 19.78 23.49
CA GLN A 539 7.41 20.14 22.46
C GLN A 539 6.83 18.84 21.89
N MET A 540 5.50 18.73 21.94
CA MET A 540 4.71 17.59 21.51
C MET A 540 3.97 17.93 20.21
N ILE A 541 3.65 16.91 19.41
CA ILE A 541 2.75 17.02 18.26
C ILE A 541 1.75 15.87 18.23
N ALA A 542 0.47 16.20 18.08
CA ALA A 542 -0.61 15.26 17.79
C ALA A 542 -0.63 14.90 16.29
N LEU A 543 0.48 14.30 15.81
CA LEU A 543 0.77 14.16 14.38
C LEU A 543 -0.30 13.35 13.65
N ARG A 544 -0.80 12.28 14.27
CA ARG A 544 -1.85 11.44 13.68
C ARG A 544 -3.10 12.25 13.38
N ASP A 545 -3.53 13.08 14.31
CA ASP A 545 -4.78 13.83 14.20
C ASP A 545 -4.63 14.96 13.16
N ALA A 546 -3.47 15.64 13.15
CA ALA A 546 -3.12 16.61 12.12
C ALA A 546 -3.06 15.98 10.72
N LEU A 547 -2.52 14.76 10.61
CA LEU A 547 -2.40 14.01 9.36
C LEU A 547 -3.75 13.64 8.78
N TYR A 548 -4.66 13.10 9.60
CA TYR A 548 -5.98 12.73 9.11
C TYR A 548 -6.80 13.95 8.70
N LEU A 549 -6.69 15.08 9.40
CA LEU A 549 -7.32 16.33 8.98
C LEU A 549 -6.69 16.84 7.67
N ALA A 550 -5.37 16.86 7.55
CA ALA A 550 -4.67 17.29 6.34
C ALA A 550 -5.06 16.46 5.12
N TYR A 551 -5.14 15.14 5.26
CA TYR A 551 -5.55 14.23 4.19
C TYR A 551 -7.03 14.39 3.83
N ALA A 552 -7.88 14.64 4.82
CA ALA A 552 -9.29 14.94 4.60
C ALA A 552 -9.51 16.25 3.82
N GLN A 553 -8.70 17.28 4.12
CA GLN A 553 -8.81 18.62 3.50
C GLN A 553 -8.02 18.76 2.19
N GLY A 554 -7.02 17.92 1.95
CA GLY A 554 -6.08 18.12 0.84
C GLY A 554 -5.16 16.93 0.59
N ASN A 555 -4.01 17.20 -0.02
CA ASN A 555 -3.02 16.20 -0.42
C ASN A 555 -1.64 16.41 0.24
N GLU A 556 -1.52 17.34 1.19
CA GLU A 556 -0.25 17.64 1.85
C GLU A 556 -0.44 18.04 3.33
N LEU A 557 0.44 17.56 4.19
CA LEU A 557 0.67 18.05 5.56
C LEU A 557 2.03 18.76 5.61
N ILE A 558 2.04 20.02 6.05
CA ILE A 558 3.27 20.80 6.24
C ILE A 558 3.59 20.89 7.73
N LEU A 559 4.76 20.38 8.11
CA LEU A 559 5.29 20.44 9.46
C LEU A 559 6.24 21.64 9.59
N PRO A 560 6.13 22.45 10.66
CA PRO A 560 7.02 23.57 10.89
C PRO A 560 8.43 23.11 11.30
N ALA A 561 9.38 24.03 11.30
CA ALA A 561 10.70 23.81 11.89
C ALA A 561 10.57 23.60 13.41
N GLY A 562 11.28 22.63 13.96
CA GLY A 562 11.26 22.28 15.37
C GLY A 562 11.56 20.81 15.64
N THR A 563 11.64 20.46 16.92
CA THR A 563 11.79 19.07 17.39
C THR A 563 10.52 18.69 18.14
N PHE A 564 9.72 17.80 17.56
CA PHE A 564 8.40 17.45 18.07
C PHE A 564 8.38 15.99 18.53
N ASN A 565 8.06 15.77 19.79
CA ASN A 565 7.83 14.44 20.33
C ASN A 565 6.43 14.00 19.92
N LEU A 566 6.31 12.78 19.39
CA LEU A 566 5.01 12.22 19.04
C LEU A 566 4.23 11.98 20.34
N ASP A 567 2.98 12.43 20.39
CA ASP A 567 2.08 12.18 21.52
C ASP A 567 1.63 10.71 21.61
N THR A 568 1.76 10.00 20.50
CA THR A 568 1.33 8.63 20.29
C THR A 568 2.38 7.88 19.47
N ALA A 569 2.66 6.63 19.85
CA ALA A 569 3.51 5.74 19.06
C ALA A 569 2.74 5.16 17.87
N GLY A 570 3.42 4.81 16.78
CA GLY A 570 2.83 4.08 15.66
C GLY A 570 1.89 4.92 14.80
N VAL A 571 2.28 6.14 14.43
CA VAL A 571 1.45 7.00 13.58
C VAL A 571 1.33 6.38 12.18
N GLY A 572 0.13 5.93 11.83
CA GLY A 572 -0.14 5.16 10.62
C GLY A 572 -0.79 5.98 9.50
N LEU A 573 -0.25 5.86 8.30
CA LEU A 573 -0.82 6.28 7.02
C LEU A 573 -1.45 5.03 6.40
N ASN A 574 -2.74 4.81 6.70
CA ASN A 574 -3.43 3.57 6.34
C ASN A 574 -4.44 3.83 5.22
N ASN A 575 -4.30 3.11 4.11
CA ASN A 575 -5.21 3.18 2.95
C ASN A 575 -5.39 4.61 2.41
N ILE A 576 -4.31 5.40 2.40
CA ILE A 576 -4.31 6.76 1.86
C ILE A 576 -3.67 6.77 0.47
N GLN A 577 -4.03 7.76 -0.36
CA GLN A 577 -3.52 7.86 -1.73
C GLN A 577 -3.09 9.28 -2.07
N ALA A 578 -2.01 9.41 -2.84
CA ALA A 578 -1.55 10.69 -3.39
C ALA A 578 -1.37 11.78 -2.31
N PHE A 579 -0.60 11.47 -1.27
CA PHE A 579 -0.42 12.35 -0.11
C PHE A 579 1.05 12.62 0.20
N THR A 580 1.35 13.86 0.61
CA THR A 580 2.69 14.30 0.98
C THR A 580 2.76 14.75 2.43
N ILE A 581 3.79 14.31 3.18
CA ILE A 581 4.19 14.94 4.44
C ILE A 581 5.51 15.66 4.20
N ARG A 582 5.53 16.96 4.46
CA ARG A 582 6.68 17.83 4.23
C ARG A 582 7.09 18.53 5.51
N GLY A 583 8.36 18.43 5.89
CA GLY A 583 8.95 19.29 6.94
C GLY A 583 9.59 20.56 6.39
N ALA A 584 10.16 21.37 7.27
CA ALA A 584 10.86 22.60 6.88
C ALA A 584 12.26 22.32 6.29
N GLY A 585 12.79 21.11 6.47
CA GLY A 585 14.13 20.68 6.10
C GLY A 585 14.58 19.51 6.97
N MET A 586 15.40 18.62 6.41
CA MET A 586 15.90 17.42 7.11
C MET A 586 16.62 17.75 8.44
N ASP A 587 17.28 18.90 8.51
CA ASP A 587 17.96 19.38 9.73
C ASP A 587 17.11 20.37 10.56
N ASP A 588 15.94 20.79 10.05
CA ASP A 588 15.09 21.82 10.64
C ASP A 588 13.84 21.25 11.32
N THR A 589 13.32 20.12 10.84
CA THR A 589 12.16 19.41 11.43
C THR A 589 12.59 18.02 11.88
N THR A 590 12.40 17.70 13.17
CA THR A 590 12.67 16.37 13.73
C THR A 590 11.45 15.83 14.47
N LEU A 591 11.01 14.63 14.09
CA LEU A 591 10.00 13.86 14.82
C LEU A 591 10.70 12.90 15.79
N VAL A 592 10.30 12.93 17.06
CA VAL A 592 10.92 12.13 18.13
C VAL A 592 9.93 11.09 18.65
N LEU A 593 10.32 9.82 18.57
CA LEU A 593 9.63 8.70 19.19
C LEU A 593 10.38 8.28 20.47
N ASP A 594 9.67 8.09 21.58
CA ASP A 594 10.27 7.70 22.87
C ASP A 594 10.08 6.22 23.26
N HIS A 595 9.71 5.41 22.28
CA HIS A 595 9.53 3.97 22.39
C HIS A 595 10.39 3.20 21.39
N MET A 596 10.85 2.01 21.77
CA MET A 596 11.76 1.18 20.95
C MET A 596 11.07 0.00 20.25
N ASP A 597 9.83 -0.31 20.61
CA ASP A 597 9.11 -1.53 20.18
C ASP A 597 8.00 -1.26 19.15
N VAL A 598 7.76 0.01 18.80
CA VAL A 598 6.73 0.43 17.84
C VAL A 598 7.37 1.35 16.81
N SER A 599 6.86 1.35 15.58
CA SER A 599 7.37 2.26 14.55
C SER A 599 6.98 3.71 14.82
N ALA A 600 7.78 4.68 14.36
CA ALA A 600 7.38 6.09 14.46
C ALA A 600 6.30 6.41 13.42
N LEU A 601 6.59 6.05 12.17
CA LEU A 601 5.65 6.13 11.05
C LEU A 601 5.47 4.75 10.40
N THR A 602 4.21 4.41 10.09
CA THR A 602 3.87 3.23 9.29
C THR A 602 3.04 3.66 8.09
N ILE A 603 3.47 3.35 6.87
CA ILE A 603 2.66 3.47 5.64
C ILE A 603 2.13 2.09 5.32
N ASN A 604 0.81 1.93 5.28
CA ASN A 604 0.16 0.64 5.06
C ASN A 604 -0.97 0.75 4.04
N GLY A 605 -1.06 -0.18 3.09
CA GLY A 605 -2.14 -0.23 2.11
C GLY A 605 -2.28 1.04 1.25
N SER A 606 -1.22 1.84 1.14
CA SER A 606 -1.29 3.20 0.59
C SER A 606 -0.60 3.30 -0.77
N ASP A 607 -0.98 4.28 -1.58
CA ASP A 607 -0.39 4.51 -2.92
C ASP A 607 0.07 5.96 -3.10
N GLN A 608 1.18 6.19 -3.81
CA GLN A 608 1.68 7.53 -4.13
C GLN A 608 1.92 8.40 -2.89
N ILE A 609 2.67 7.86 -1.93
CA ILE A 609 2.99 8.55 -0.67
C ILE A 609 4.37 9.17 -0.75
N THR A 610 4.46 10.46 -0.43
CA THR A 610 5.74 11.17 -0.36
C THR A 610 6.02 11.64 1.06
N LEU A 611 7.16 11.24 1.62
CA LEU A 611 7.70 11.83 2.85
C LEU A 611 8.93 12.64 2.49
N LYS A 612 8.97 13.92 2.89
CA LYS A 612 10.11 14.78 2.55
C LYS A 612 10.48 15.84 3.56
N ASP A 613 11.75 16.22 3.57
CA ASP A 613 12.27 17.39 4.29
C ASP A 613 12.15 17.31 5.83
N PHE A 614 12.38 16.15 6.46
CA PHE A 614 12.43 16.01 7.94
C PHE A 614 13.27 14.82 8.42
N SER A 615 13.58 14.79 9.73
CA SER A 615 14.28 13.70 10.42
C SER A 615 13.36 12.90 11.36
N ILE A 616 13.69 11.63 11.60
CA ILE A 616 13.08 10.79 12.64
C ILE A 616 14.16 10.36 13.64
N LEU A 617 13.87 10.53 14.93
CA LEU A 617 14.74 10.18 16.05
C LEU A 617 14.01 9.23 17.02
N VAL A 618 14.65 8.13 17.39
CA VAL A 618 14.24 7.30 18.54
C VAL A 618 15.05 7.72 19.77
N ASN A 619 14.36 8.19 20.83
CA ASN A 619 14.98 8.74 22.03
C ASN A 619 14.32 8.22 23.33
N PRO A 620 15.01 7.47 24.21
CA PRO A 620 16.47 7.35 24.30
C PRO A 620 17.09 6.59 23.14
N ILE A 621 18.30 7.02 22.72
CA ILE A 621 19.08 6.30 21.70
C ILE A 621 19.28 4.86 22.22
N PRO A 622 18.86 3.83 21.47
CA PRO A 622 18.66 2.48 22.00
C PRO A 622 19.96 1.67 22.10
N ILE A 623 20.99 2.24 22.75
CA ILE A 623 22.32 1.64 22.87
C ILE A 623 22.83 1.92 24.28
N VAL A 624 23.28 0.89 24.98
CA VAL A 624 24.19 1.11 26.10
C VAL A 624 25.58 1.31 25.52
N GLN A 625 26.16 2.50 25.68
CA GLN A 625 27.53 2.77 25.28
C GLN A 625 28.41 3.09 26.48
N ALA A 626 29.68 2.69 26.40
CA ALA A 626 30.61 2.72 27.52
C ALA A 626 32.06 2.93 27.09
N THR A 627 32.93 3.24 28.04
CA THR A 627 34.39 3.24 27.89
C THR A 627 34.99 2.09 28.70
N ILE A 628 35.93 1.37 28.10
CA ILE A 628 36.70 0.32 28.76
C ILE A 628 37.66 0.97 29.77
N THR A 629 37.53 0.61 31.04
CA THR A 629 38.31 1.18 32.14
C THR A 629 39.43 0.26 32.62
N ASN A 630 39.27 -1.06 32.43
CA ASN A 630 40.31 -2.03 32.74
C ASN A 630 40.21 -3.28 31.84
N LYS A 631 41.33 -3.98 31.66
CA LYS A 631 41.45 -5.19 30.85
C LYS A 631 42.26 -6.25 31.59
N THR A 632 41.65 -7.40 31.85
CA THR A 632 42.27 -8.52 32.58
C THR A 632 42.31 -9.77 31.71
N ALA A 633 43.46 -10.46 31.68
CA ALA A 633 43.60 -11.71 30.95
C ALA A 633 42.76 -12.83 31.60
N ASN A 634 42.07 -13.62 30.79
CA ASN A 634 41.25 -14.76 31.23
C ASN A 634 41.38 -15.93 30.23
N GLY A 635 42.53 -16.62 30.26
CA GLY A 635 42.81 -17.70 29.32
C GLY A 635 42.90 -17.21 27.88
N SER A 636 42.05 -17.73 26.99
CA SER A 636 41.95 -17.29 25.58
C SER A 636 41.06 -16.06 25.37
N GLN A 637 40.50 -15.50 26.45
CA GLN A 637 39.61 -14.34 26.42
C GLN A 637 40.11 -13.24 27.36
N TRP A 638 39.44 -12.10 27.30
CA TRP A 638 39.67 -10.94 28.14
C TRP A 638 38.41 -10.60 28.92
N ILE A 639 38.59 -10.19 30.18
CA ILE A 639 37.57 -9.52 30.97
C ILE A 639 37.81 -8.02 30.82
N TYR A 640 36.85 -7.31 30.24
CA TYR A 640 36.85 -5.86 30.08
C TYR A 640 35.92 -5.24 31.11
N ASP A 641 36.47 -4.51 32.07
CA ASP A 641 35.67 -3.64 32.93
C ASP A 641 35.34 -2.37 32.13
N PHE A 642 34.10 -1.90 32.24
CA PHE A 642 33.66 -0.71 31.53
C PHE A 642 32.71 0.15 32.37
N THR A 643 32.71 1.44 32.07
CA THR A 643 31.80 2.43 32.64
C THR A 643 30.91 3.00 31.54
N THR A 644 29.60 2.96 31.71
CA THR A 644 28.62 3.50 30.76
C THR A 644 28.68 5.02 30.69
N HIS A 645 28.31 5.58 29.54
CA HIS A 645 28.25 7.02 29.33
C HIS A 645 26.94 7.60 29.87
N ALA A 646 27.01 8.81 30.45
CA ALA A 646 25.83 9.58 30.85
C ALA A 646 24.99 9.95 29.62
N GLY A 647 23.67 10.15 29.81
CA GLY A 647 22.74 10.51 28.73
C GLY A 647 22.32 9.36 27.80
N TYR A 648 22.85 8.15 28.00
CA TYR A 648 22.47 6.93 27.29
C TYR A 648 21.75 5.94 28.21
N PRO A 649 21.01 4.96 27.66
CA PRO A 649 20.55 3.80 28.43
C PRO A 649 21.66 3.17 29.28
N GLN A 650 21.29 2.74 30.50
CA GLN A 650 22.17 2.15 31.49
C GLN A 650 21.99 0.61 31.56
N LEU A 651 22.83 -0.11 32.31
CA LEU A 651 22.81 -1.58 32.45
C LEU A 651 21.63 -2.11 33.30
N THR A 652 20.43 -1.56 33.15
CA THR A 652 19.25 -2.05 33.85
C THR A 652 18.90 -3.46 33.36
N THR A 653 18.26 -4.27 34.21
CA THR A 653 17.83 -5.64 33.84
C THR A 653 16.94 -5.64 32.58
N GLN A 654 16.11 -4.60 32.41
CA GLN A 654 15.25 -4.45 31.24
C GLN A 654 16.04 -4.23 29.94
N ASN A 655 17.07 -3.39 29.98
CA ASN A 655 17.91 -3.13 28.79
C ASN A 655 18.76 -4.34 28.45
N MET A 656 19.36 -4.98 29.45
CA MET A 656 20.20 -6.17 29.24
C MET A 656 19.44 -7.36 28.65
N ALA A 657 18.16 -7.52 28.99
CA ALA A 657 17.30 -8.57 28.43
C ALA A 657 17.06 -8.41 26.91
N LYS A 658 17.34 -7.23 26.36
CA LYS A 658 17.16 -6.87 24.94
C LYS A 658 18.49 -6.71 24.20
N PHE A 659 19.62 -7.07 24.80
CA PHE A 659 20.91 -6.97 24.11
C PHE A 659 20.99 -7.90 22.91
N HIS A 660 21.76 -7.46 21.90
CA HIS A 660 22.01 -8.21 20.68
C HIS A 660 23.48 -8.61 20.54
N GLY A 661 23.74 -9.70 19.80
CA GLY A 661 25.09 -10.20 19.54
C GLY A 661 25.95 -9.29 18.63
N CYS A 662 25.35 -8.31 17.94
CA CYS A 662 26.04 -7.32 17.09
C CYS A 662 26.80 -6.23 17.88
N SER A 663 27.19 -6.50 19.12
CA SER A 663 27.95 -5.57 19.95
C SER A 663 29.34 -5.29 19.36
N CYS A 664 29.86 -4.08 19.59
CA CYS A 664 31.01 -3.56 18.85
C CYS A 664 31.96 -2.73 19.70
N PHE A 665 33.25 -2.79 19.36
CA PHE A 665 34.26 -1.91 19.93
C PHE A 665 34.60 -0.76 18.98
N PHE A 666 34.87 0.41 19.55
CA PHE A 666 35.25 1.61 18.82
C PHE A 666 36.52 2.21 19.43
N SER A 667 37.37 2.77 18.59
CA SER A 667 38.61 3.42 19.00
C SER A 667 38.30 4.58 19.93
N GLY A 668 38.98 4.61 21.08
CA GLY A 668 38.89 5.72 22.03
C GLY A 668 39.47 7.04 21.47
N VAL A 669 40.29 6.96 20.41
CA VAL A 669 41.02 8.10 19.84
C VAL A 669 40.21 8.82 18.78
N ASP A 670 39.68 8.08 17.80
CA ASP A 670 39.02 8.64 16.60
C ASP A 670 37.56 8.18 16.44
N GLY A 671 37.04 7.35 17.37
CA GLY A 671 35.65 6.91 17.37
C GLY A 671 35.27 5.98 16.22
N LYS A 672 36.25 5.45 15.48
CA LYS A 672 36.04 4.48 14.40
C LYS A 672 35.80 3.09 14.96
N LEU A 673 34.97 2.32 14.27
CA LEU A 673 34.72 0.90 14.60
C LEU A 673 36.05 0.11 14.50
N LEU A 674 36.38 -0.68 15.52
CA LEU A 674 37.68 -1.38 15.67
C LEU A 674 37.73 -2.73 14.95
N PRO A 675 38.67 -2.96 14.01
CA PRO A 675 38.70 -4.11 13.11
C PRO A 675 38.51 -5.49 13.74
N ASP A 676 38.91 -5.65 14.99
CA ASP A 676 38.75 -6.87 15.75
C ASP A 676 37.58 -6.76 16.72
N HIS A 677 36.40 -7.18 16.27
CA HIS A 677 35.29 -7.52 17.14
C HIS A 677 34.67 -8.84 16.65
N GLY A 678 34.71 -9.86 17.50
CA GLY A 678 34.06 -11.14 17.21
C GLY A 678 32.54 -11.05 17.33
N TRP A 679 31.85 -12.14 17.01
CA TRP A 679 30.43 -12.28 17.36
C TRP A 679 30.29 -12.41 18.88
N PHE A 680 29.48 -11.56 19.53
CA PHE A 680 29.31 -11.56 21.00
C PHE A 680 28.38 -12.68 21.50
N GLY A 681 27.98 -13.61 20.63
CA GLY A 681 27.18 -14.78 20.96
C GLY A 681 25.73 -14.66 20.51
N ALA A 682 25.06 -15.82 20.35
CA ALA A 682 23.67 -15.89 19.90
C ALA A 682 22.66 -15.36 20.93
N VAL A 683 23.01 -15.42 22.21
CA VAL A 683 22.23 -14.82 23.31
C VAL A 683 22.91 -13.51 23.67
N GLY A 684 22.38 -12.39 23.18
CA GLY A 684 22.95 -11.09 23.47
C GLY A 684 22.98 -10.81 24.98
N GLY A 685 24.09 -10.23 25.45
CA GLY A 685 24.30 -9.95 26.87
C GLY A 685 24.74 -11.14 27.73
N SER A 686 24.75 -12.38 27.21
CA SER A 686 25.22 -13.56 27.98
C SER A 686 26.68 -13.47 28.42
N ASN A 687 27.47 -12.65 27.74
CA ASN A 687 28.86 -12.35 28.06
C ASN A 687 29.05 -11.03 28.83
N VAL A 688 27.97 -10.38 29.26
CA VAL A 688 28.00 -9.12 30.02
C VAL A 688 27.52 -9.38 31.46
N LEU A 689 28.39 -9.10 32.42
CA LEU A 689 28.05 -9.09 33.84
C LEU A 689 27.76 -7.65 34.29
N ARG A 690 26.60 -7.45 34.91
CA ARG A 690 26.26 -6.19 35.58
C ARG A 690 26.89 -6.15 36.97
N ILE A 691 27.68 -5.11 37.26
CA ILE A 691 28.13 -4.80 38.64
C ILE A 691 27.11 -3.86 39.29
N ASP A 692 26.79 -2.76 38.61
CA ASP A 692 25.70 -1.84 38.93
C ASP A 692 25.12 -1.27 37.61
N ASP A 693 24.27 -0.23 37.67
CA ASP A 693 23.69 0.36 36.45
C ASP A 693 24.71 1.04 35.53
N THR A 694 25.84 1.49 36.10
CA THR A 694 26.88 2.26 35.41
C THR A 694 28.17 1.48 35.15
N HIS A 695 28.34 0.33 35.79
CA HIS A 695 29.55 -0.50 35.70
C HIS A 695 29.21 -1.93 35.30
N GLY A 696 29.97 -2.46 34.35
CA GLY A 696 29.85 -3.85 33.92
C GLY A 696 31.18 -4.48 33.55
N GLN A 697 31.15 -5.80 33.39
CA GLN A 697 32.26 -6.57 32.84
C GLN A 697 31.80 -7.28 31.57
N LEU A 698 32.64 -7.28 30.55
CA LEU A 698 32.42 -8.00 29.29
C LEU A 698 33.49 -9.07 29.12
N LEU A 699 33.06 -10.31 28.87
CA LEU A 699 33.95 -11.39 28.48
C LEU A 699 34.01 -11.49 26.94
N SER A 700 35.18 -11.25 26.35
CA SER A 700 35.36 -11.31 24.90
C SER A 700 36.75 -11.77 24.49
N ALA A 701 36.84 -12.48 23.36
CA ALA A 701 38.11 -12.88 22.75
C ALA A 701 38.74 -11.75 21.90
N ALA A 702 37.96 -10.74 21.52
CA ALA A 702 38.41 -9.62 20.70
C ALA A 702 39.41 -8.72 21.45
N THR A 703 40.27 -8.03 20.70
CA THR A 703 41.40 -7.25 21.22
C THR A 703 41.13 -5.74 21.26
N ALA A 704 40.29 -5.31 22.20
CA ALA A 704 40.15 -3.89 22.56
C ALA A 704 41.18 -3.47 23.63
N THR A 705 41.38 -2.17 23.82
CA THR A 705 42.30 -1.60 24.83
C THR A 705 41.59 -0.69 25.82
N VAL A 706 42.23 -0.41 26.96
CA VAL A 706 41.70 0.55 27.94
C VAL A 706 41.61 1.93 27.29
N GLY A 707 40.45 2.58 27.42
CA GLY A 707 40.12 3.83 26.74
C GLY A 707 39.31 3.66 25.46
N ASP A 708 39.27 2.46 24.87
CA ASP A 708 38.36 2.17 23.76
C ASP A 708 36.91 2.13 24.25
N LYS A 709 35.99 2.37 23.32
CA LYS A 709 34.56 2.44 23.58
C LYS A 709 33.87 1.13 23.19
N LEU A 710 32.75 0.85 23.84
CA LEU A 710 31.91 -0.31 23.64
C LEU A 710 30.48 0.16 23.34
N ALA A 711 29.85 -0.44 22.34
CA ALA A 711 28.42 -0.30 22.09
C ALA A 711 27.73 -1.66 22.26
N LEU A 712 26.67 -1.66 23.07
CA LEU A 712 25.78 -2.80 23.33
C LEU A 712 24.37 -2.42 22.83
N PRO A 713 24.02 -2.81 21.59
CA PRO A 713 22.73 -2.48 20.99
C PRO A 713 21.56 -3.08 21.77
N ILE A 714 20.53 -2.27 22.03
CA ILE A 714 19.24 -2.71 22.58
C ILE A 714 18.28 -2.93 21.42
N ARG A 715 17.81 -4.16 21.23
CA ARG A 715 16.85 -4.53 20.19
C ARG A 715 15.42 -4.30 20.66
N GLY A 716 14.67 -3.56 19.86
CA GLY A 716 13.21 -3.61 19.83
C GLY A 716 12.76 -3.92 18.41
N TYR A 717 11.48 -4.21 18.23
CA TYR A 717 10.90 -4.45 16.89
C TYR A 717 10.19 -3.21 16.32
N GLY A 718 10.49 -2.02 16.87
CA GLY A 718 10.04 -0.73 16.33
C GLY A 718 11.02 -0.16 15.31
N PHE A 719 10.52 0.30 14.17
CA PHE A 719 11.33 0.90 13.09
C PHE A 719 10.99 2.40 12.96
N PRO A 720 11.95 3.30 12.72
CA PRO A 720 11.63 4.70 12.43
C PRO A 720 10.58 4.84 11.31
N LEU A 721 10.74 4.08 10.21
CA LEU A 721 9.75 3.99 9.14
C LEU A 721 9.50 2.56 8.70
N MET A 722 8.23 2.19 8.62
CA MET A 722 7.77 0.93 8.05
C MET A 722 6.81 1.20 6.88
N VAL A 723 7.09 0.61 5.73
CA VAL A 723 6.23 0.65 4.55
C VAL A 723 5.76 -0.78 4.27
N LYS A 724 4.45 -0.98 4.22
CA LYS A 724 3.81 -2.28 4.07
C LYS A 724 2.71 -2.22 3.03
N GLN A 725 2.63 -3.22 2.15
CA GLN A 725 1.50 -3.39 1.24
C GLN A 725 1.12 -2.13 0.47
N SER A 726 2.13 -1.35 0.13
CA SER A 726 1.96 -0.02 -0.43
C SER A 726 2.65 0.03 -1.77
N SER A 727 2.18 0.90 -2.64
CA SER A 727 2.77 1.14 -3.94
C SER A 727 3.27 2.57 -4.07
N THR A 728 4.34 2.75 -4.85
CA THR A 728 4.81 4.08 -5.25
C THR A 728 5.10 5.01 -4.06
N THR A 729 6.02 4.61 -3.18
CA THR A 729 6.44 5.43 -2.03
C THR A 729 7.73 6.17 -2.33
N ARG A 730 7.76 7.48 -2.04
CA ARG A 730 8.91 8.36 -2.25
C ARG A 730 9.40 8.92 -0.91
N LEU A 731 10.68 8.70 -0.62
CA LEU A 731 11.40 9.37 0.47
C LEU A 731 12.36 10.37 -0.15
N GLU A 732 12.19 11.67 0.16
CA GLU A 732 12.99 12.75 -0.43
C GLU A 732 13.58 13.63 0.67
N ASP A 733 14.90 13.60 0.85
CA ASP A 733 15.59 14.41 1.88
C ASP A 733 15.06 14.10 3.30
N ILE A 734 14.96 12.80 3.61
CA ILE A 734 14.60 12.29 4.93
C ILE A 734 15.84 11.77 5.65
N ALA A 735 15.95 12.04 6.97
CA ALA A 735 16.99 11.44 7.80
C ALA A 735 16.47 10.53 8.90
N PHE A 736 17.25 9.47 9.17
CA PHE A 736 17.06 8.57 10.29
C PHE A 736 18.24 8.69 11.24
N LEU A 737 17.97 9.12 12.47
CA LEU A 737 18.99 9.53 13.43
C LEU A 737 19.33 8.44 14.43
N SER A 738 18.37 7.58 14.75
CA SER A 738 18.58 6.39 15.57
C SER A 738 17.53 5.31 15.32
N SER A 739 17.85 4.05 15.59
CA SER A 739 16.88 2.94 15.58
C SER A 739 17.28 1.82 16.52
N SER A 740 16.30 1.21 17.20
CA SER A 740 16.49 -0.01 17.99
C SER A 740 16.63 -1.25 17.08
N SER A 741 16.33 -1.08 15.79
CA SER A 741 16.39 -2.09 14.75
C SER A 741 16.85 -1.46 13.43
N LEU A 742 16.10 -1.69 12.35
CA LEU A 742 16.31 -1.19 10.99
C LEU A 742 15.92 0.29 10.90
N ALA A 743 16.47 1.07 9.95
CA ALA A 743 16.03 2.46 9.74
C ALA A 743 14.71 2.53 8.97
N VAL A 744 14.65 1.84 7.83
CA VAL A 744 13.49 1.78 6.94
C VAL A 744 13.25 0.35 6.44
N THR A 745 11.99 -0.04 6.40
CA THR A 745 11.56 -1.35 5.91
C THR A 745 10.49 -1.21 4.85
N PHE A 746 10.61 -2.00 3.78
CA PHE A 746 9.57 -2.26 2.80
C PHE A 746 9.20 -3.74 2.85
N ARG A 747 7.91 -4.03 2.95
CA ARG A 747 7.34 -5.39 2.95
C ARG A 747 6.10 -5.43 2.08
N TYR A 748 5.97 -6.44 1.22
CA TYR A 748 4.79 -6.61 0.37
C TYR A 748 4.49 -5.40 -0.52
N CYS A 749 5.52 -4.60 -0.84
CA CYS A 749 5.35 -3.36 -1.59
C CYS A 749 5.49 -3.58 -3.09
N SER A 750 4.96 -2.66 -3.89
CA SER A 750 5.04 -2.69 -5.35
C SER A 750 5.18 -1.26 -5.93
N GLY A 751 4.98 -1.09 -7.24
CA GLY A 751 5.03 0.23 -7.90
C GLY A 751 6.44 0.81 -8.05
N ASP A 752 6.55 2.13 -8.16
CA ASP A 752 7.83 2.85 -8.32
C ASP A 752 8.28 3.48 -7.00
N ASN A 753 9.10 2.74 -6.24
CA ASN A 753 9.61 3.17 -4.95
C ASN A 753 10.94 3.92 -5.12
N TYR A 754 11.04 5.08 -4.46
CA TYR A 754 12.19 5.97 -4.57
C TYR A 754 12.69 6.43 -3.20
N LEU A 755 14.01 6.40 -3.00
CA LEU A 755 14.67 6.87 -1.80
C LEU A 755 15.83 7.81 -2.14
N ARG A 756 15.79 9.00 -1.54
CA ARG A 756 16.92 9.89 -1.29
C ARG A 756 16.94 10.19 0.21
N ALA A 757 17.71 9.43 0.97
CA ALA A 757 17.68 9.45 2.43
C ALA A 757 19.08 9.48 3.05
N THR A 758 19.17 9.99 4.28
CA THR A 758 20.39 10.02 5.09
C THR A 758 20.22 9.21 6.37
N ILE A 759 21.12 8.27 6.64
CA ILE A 759 21.22 7.59 7.94
C ILE A 759 22.49 8.10 8.60
N LYS A 760 22.36 8.81 9.72
CA LYS A 760 23.48 9.41 10.45
C LYS A 760 23.27 9.29 11.95
N ARG A 761 24.35 9.38 12.73
CA ARG A 761 24.26 9.43 14.19
C ARG A 761 23.39 10.60 14.62
N ALA A 762 22.55 10.38 15.62
CA ALA A 762 21.76 11.43 16.24
C ALA A 762 22.66 12.53 16.86
N PRO A 763 22.12 13.74 17.06
CA PRO A 763 22.74 14.73 17.93
C PRO A 763 23.03 14.14 19.32
N LYS A 764 24.10 14.65 19.96
CA LYS A 764 24.46 14.25 21.33
C LYS A 764 23.27 14.43 22.28
N PRO A 765 22.83 13.36 22.99
CA PRO A 765 21.72 13.46 23.94
C PRO A 765 21.96 14.48 25.04
N VAL A 766 20.89 15.05 25.58
CA VAL A 766 20.96 15.96 26.75
C VAL A 766 21.60 15.21 27.93
N GLY A 767 22.63 15.82 28.53
CA GLY A 767 23.37 15.24 29.65
C GLY A 767 24.44 14.22 29.25
N ALA A 768 24.62 13.92 27.96
CA ALA A 768 25.71 13.09 27.48
C ALA A 768 27.03 13.86 27.34
N THR A 769 28.14 13.18 27.62
CA THR A 769 29.50 13.68 27.38
C THR A 769 30.06 13.20 26.04
N GLU A 770 29.62 12.03 25.60
CA GLU A 770 30.09 11.33 24.40
C GLU A 770 29.06 11.39 23.28
N ASP A 771 29.52 11.43 22.02
CA ASP A 771 28.65 11.30 20.85
C ASP A 771 28.13 9.86 20.67
N PRO A 772 27.00 9.66 19.98
CA PRO A 772 26.48 8.31 19.72
C PRO A 772 27.46 7.49 18.88
N LEU A 773 27.56 6.19 19.16
CA LEU A 773 28.44 5.28 18.42
C LEU A 773 27.79 4.68 17.16
N PHE A 774 26.48 4.42 17.18
CA PHE A 774 25.69 3.98 16.03
C PHE A 774 24.58 4.97 15.69
N SER A 775 24.10 4.89 14.44
CA SER A 775 22.80 5.36 14.02
C SER A 775 21.75 4.27 14.29
N THR A 776 21.77 3.17 13.54
CA THR A 776 20.81 2.06 13.67
C THR A 776 21.47 0.84 14.27
N ASN A 777 20.70 0.07 15.05
CA ASN A 777 21.21 -1.16 15.63
C ASN A 777 21.25 -2.33 14.62
N ALA A 778 20.46 -2.28 13.53
CA ALA A 778 20.47 -3.24 12.40
C ALA A 778 20.75 -2.50 11.08
N ASP A 779 20.30 -3.09 9.97
CA ASP A 779 20.44 -2.62 8.61
C ASP A 779 19.85 -1.21 8.41
N GLY A 780 20.35 -0.50 7.41
CA GLY A 780 19.78 0.77 6.97
C GLY A 780 18.42 0.57 6.29
N LEU A 781 18.44 -0.05 5.12
CA LEU A 781 17.24 -0.40 4.35
C LEU A 781 17.07 -1.91 4.26
N ASN A 782 15.84 -2.34 4.48
CA ASN A 782 15.40 -3.70 4.21
C ASN A 782 14.23 -3.71 3.23
N TYR A 783 14.47 -4.10 1.97
CA TYR A 783 13.45 -4.25 0.92
C TYR A 783 13.18 -5.73 0.68
N ILE A 784 12.22 -6.28 1.43
CA ILE A 784 11.94 -7.71 1.47
C ILE A 784 10.53 -8.02 0.99
N LEU A 785 10.34 -9.12 0.26
CA LEU A 785 9.02 -9.57 -0.21
C LEU A 785 8.28 -8.46 -0.97
N SER A 786 8.98 -7.72 -1.83
CA SER A 786 8.45 -6.51 -2.48
C SER A 786 8.82 -6.53 -3.95
N SER A 787 7.82 -6.29 -4.81
CA SER A 787 7.92 -6.27 -6.28
C SER A 787 8.10 -4.84 -6.80
N GLY A 788 7.87 -4.62 -8.09
CA GLY A 788 7.97 -3.31 -8.72
C GLY A 788 9.41 -2.84 -8.86
N THR A 789 9.61 -1.52 -8.88
CA THR A 789 10.94 -0.91 -9.06
C THR A 789 11.39 -0.19 -7.80
N LEU A 790 12.70 -0.22 -7.55
CA LEU A 790 13.34 0.47 -6.42
C LEU A 790 14.50 1.32 -6.90
N THR A 791 14.47 2.63 -6.63
CA THR A 791 15.59 3.54 -6.90
C THR A 791 16.12 4.16 -5.62
N LEU A 792 17.41 3.94 -5.34
CA LEU A 792 18.20 4.67 -4.36
C LEU A 792 19.13 5.63 -5.12
N ASP A 793 18.93 6.93 -4.95
CA ASP A 793 19.72 7.97 -5.63
C ASP A 793 20.08 9.07 -4.64
N GLN A 794 21.39 9.36 -4.53
CA GLN A 794 21.91 10.37 -3.60
C GLN A 794 21.62 10.05 -2.12
N CYS A 795 21.65 8.77 -1.75
CA CYS A 795 21.56 8.35 -0.35
C CYS A 795 22.90 8.50 0.37
N ASN A 796 22.86 8.67 1.68
CA ASN A 796 24.06 8.66 2.54
C ASN A 796 23.79 7.84 3.81
N PHE A 797 24.25 6.59 3.85
CA PHE A 797 23.97 5.66 4.95
C PHE A 797 25.23 5.38 5.77
N GLY A 798 25.24 5.83 7.03
CA GLY A 798 26.40 5.78 7.91
C GLY A 798 26.13 5.17 9.28
N TYR A 799 27.15 4.52 9.86
CA TYR A 799 27.21 4.12 11.27
C TYR A 799 26.17 3.07 11.70
N MET A 800 25.89 2.09 10.86
CA MET A 800 24.85 1.09 11.09
C MET A 800 25.40 -0.18 11.74
N GLY A 801 24.58 -0.83 12.57
CA GLY A 801 24.90 -2.07 13.28
C GLY A 801 24.86 -3.34 12.43
N ASP A 802 24.38 -3.24 11.19
CA ASP A 802 24.39 -4.32 10.19
C ASP A 802 24.56 -3.75 8.77
N ASP A 803 23.93 -4.34 7.75
CA ASP A 803 24.09 -3.98 6.34
C ASP A 803 23.57 -2.57 6.00
N GLY A 804 24.14 -1.92 4.99
CA GLY A 804 23.56 -0.66 4.51
C GLY A 804 22.22 -0.85 3.80
N VAL A 805 22.18 -1.82 2.89
CA VAL A 805 20.99 -2.19 2.12
C VAL A 805 20.90 -3.71 2.03
N ASN A 806 19.70 -4.24 2.25
CA ASN A 806 19.36 -5.63 2.01
C ASN A 806 18.13 -5.70 1.10
N ILE A 807 18.28 -6.32 -0.07
CA ILE A 807 17.20 -6.59 -1.03
C ILE A 807 17.08 -8.10 -1.19
N SER A 808 15.96 -8.68 -0.74
CA SER A 808 15.82 -10.14 -0.69
C SER A 808 14.36 -10.61 -0.61
N ALA A 809 14.15 -11.91 -0.77
CA ALA A 809 12.93 -12.57 -0.38
C ALA A 809 13.23 -13.99 0.11
N PRO A 810 12.45 -14.53 1.04
CA PRO A 810 12.57 -15.92 1.43
C PRO A 810 12.01 -16.87 0.35
N ALA A 811 12.51 -18.10 0.34
CA ALA A 811 11.99 -19.20 -0.48
C ALA A 811 11.11 -20.13 0.36
N VAL A 812 10.15 -20.82 -0.28
CA VAL A 812 9.30 -21.83 0.38
C VAL A 812 9.85 -23.23 0.19
N THR A 813 9.66 -24.13 1.16
CA THR A 813 10.25 -25.48 1.09
C THR A 813 9.20 -26.53 0.75
N VAL A 814 9.47 -27.42 -0.20
CA VAL A 814 8.57 -28.51 -0.61
C VAL A 814 8.46 -29.56 0.50
N SER A 815 7.26 -29.77 1.02
CA SER A 815 6.96 -30.79 2.03
C SER A 815 6.35 -32.05 1.42
N GLU A 816 5.64 -31.95 0.30
CA GLU A 816 4.98 -33.06 -0.38
C GLU A 816 4.92 -32.83 -1.89
N VAL A 817 5.14 -33.88 -2.69
CA VAL A 817 4.86 -33.88 -4.13
C VAL A 817 3.54 -34.61 -4.34
N ILE A 818 2.48 -33.88 -4.64
CA ILE A 818 1.11 -34.40 -4.73
C ILE A 818 0.88 -35.03 -6.12
N SER A 819 1.37 -34.37 -7.17
CA SER A 819 1.29 -34.85 -8.55
C SER A 819 2.44 -34.27 -9.39
N ASN A 820 2.47 -34.55 -10.69
CA ASN A 820 3.43 -33.93 -11.61
C ASN A 820 3.21 -32.43 -11.84
N THR A 821 2.10 -31.86 -11.35
CA THR A 821 1.72 -30.45 -11.49
C THR A 821 1.43 -29.78 -10.15
N GLN A 822 1.51 -30.51 -9.03
CA GLN A 822 1.10 -30.00 -7.74
C GLN A 822 2.05 -30.42 -6.63
N VAL A 823 2.47 -29.45 -5.82
CA VAL A 823 3.31 -29.66 -4.64
C VAL A 823 2.72 -28.92 -3.45
N ARG A 824 2.98 -29.44 -2.25
CA ARG A 824 2.77 -28.71 -1.01
C ARG A 824 4.10 -28.13 -0.56
N VAL A 825 4.06 -26.88 -0.12
CA VAL A 825 5.20 -26.17 0.46
C VAL A 825 4.91 -25.80 1.90
N ILE A 826 5.97 -25.54 2.67
CA ILE A 826 5.92 -25.06 4.03
C ILE A 826 6.79 -23.82 4.23
N PHE A 827 6.37 -23.00 5.17
CA PHE A 827 7.06 -21.79 5.63
C PHE A 827 6.86 -21.63 7.14
N ASP A 828 7.77 -20.94 7.82
CA ASP A 828 7.78 -20.81 9.28
C ASP A 828 7.01 -19.61 9.82
N ASP A 829 6.59 -18.70 8.94
CA ASP A 829 5.77 -17.55 9.27
C ASP A 829 4.42 -17.58 8.53
N ALA A 830 3.31 -17.54 9.28
CA ALA A 830 1.97 -17.62 8.71
C ALA A 830 1.66 -16.41 7.85
N THR A 831 2.10 -15.24 8.32
CA THR A 831 1.82 -13.94 7.75
C THR A 831 2.49 -13.81 6.39
N ASP A 832 3.78 -14.11 6.31
CA ASP A 832 4.53 -14.10 5.06
C ASP A 832 3.94 -15.09 4.06
N LEU A 833 3.58 -16.32 4.48
CA LEU A 833 3.01 -17.30 3.55
C LEU A 833 1.63 -16.90 3.04
N GLN A 834 0.75 -16.39 3.92
CA GLN A 834 -0.54 -15.86 3.52
C GLN A 834 -0.40 -14.69 2.54
N ARG A 835 0.61 -13.83 2.74
CA ARG A 835 0.93 -12.73 1.83
C ARG A 835 1.45 -13.20 0.49
N MET A 836 2.32 -14.20 0.50
CA MET A 836 2.76 -14.88 -0.71
C MET A 836 1.56 -15.39 -1.51
N VAL A 837 0.62 -16.08 -0.86
CA VAL A 837 -0.59 -16.59 -1.50
C VAL A 837 -1.45 -15.45 -2.07
N GLN A 838 -1.71 -14.39 -1.29
CA GLN A 838 -2.58 -13.28 -1.69
C GLN A 838 -2.05 -12.46 -2.86
N MET A 839 -0.74 -12.28 -2.93
CA MET A 839 -0.09 -11.45 -3.94
C MET A 839 0.31 -12.24 -5.20
N SER A 840 0.23 -13.57 -5.16
CA SER A 840 0.53 -14.39 -6.33
C SER A 840 -0.58 -14.31 -7.38
N GLU A 841 -0.20 -14.23 -8.64
CA GLU A 841 -1.09 -14.21 -9.80
C GLU A 841 -0.87 -15.43 -10.71
N VAL A 842 -1.91 -15.80 -11.48
CA VAL A 842 -1.78 -16.85 -12.49
C VAL A 842 -0.77 -16.42 -13.55
N GLY A 843 0.21 -17.27 -13.81
CA GLY A 843 1.32 -17.00 -14.73
C GLY A 843 2.61 -16.57 -14.04
N ASP A 844 2.59 -16.35 -12.72
CA ASP A 844 3.80 -16.02 -11.96
C ASP A 844 4.91 -17.04 -12.16
N VAL A 845 6.15 -16.54 -12.25
CA VAL A 845 7.34 -17.37 -12.45
C VAL A 845 7.88 -17.85 -11.11
N LEU A 846 8.04 -19.17 -10.99
CA LEU A 846 8.70 -19.80 -9.85
C LEU A 846 9.96 -20.52 -10.30
N ARG A 847 10.94 -20.58 -9.41
CA ARG A 847 12.19 -21.29 -9.67
C ARG A 847 12.46 -22.30 -8.56
N PRO A 848 12.28 -23.61 -8.84
CA PRO A 848 12.70 -24.66 -7.94
C PRO A 848 14.23 -24.75 -7.88
N LEU A 849 14.78 -24.95 -6.68
CA LEU A 849 16.18 -25.18 -6.41
C LEU A 849 16.31 -26.53 -5.68
N THR A 850 17.23 -27.37 -6.14
CA THR A 850 17.46 -28.69 -5.54
C THR A 850 17.99 -28.55 -4.12
N PHE A 851 17.41 -29.26 -3.15
CA PHE A 851 17.86 -29.20 -1.77
C PHE A 851 19.36 -29.56 -1.60
N GLY A 852 20.05 -28.86 -0.71
CA GLY A 852 21.46 -29.10 -0.36
C GLY A 852 22.45 -28.50 -1.35
N THR A 853 22.27 -28.69 -2.66
CA THR A 853 23.13 -28.06 -3.69
C THR A 853 22.61 -26.72 -4.18
N PHE A 854 21.32 -26.43 -3.98
CA PHE A 854 20.60 -25.28 -4.53
C PHE A 854 20.76 -25.17 -6.04
N THR A 855 20.87 -26.29 -6.75
CA THR A 855 20.97 -26.27 -8.22
C THR A 855 19.66 -25.75 -8.82
N PRO A 856 19.68 -24.66 -9.62
CA PRO A 856 18.49 -24.18 -10.30
C PRO A 856 17.90 -25.24 -11.21
N ARG A 857 16.56 -25.35 -11.20
CA ARG A 857 15.79 -26.10 -12.18
C ARG A 857 15.10 -25.15 -13.15
N ASN A 858 14.47 -25.72 -14.18
CA ASN A 858 13.67 -24.96 -15.13
C ASN A 858 12.60 -24.14 -14.39
N GLU A 859 12.42 -22.89 -14.83
CA GLU A 859 11.35 -22.04 -14.34
C GLU A 859 9.98 -22.64 -14.66
N LEU A 860 9.05 -22.47 -13.72
CA LEU A 860 7.68 -22.97 -13.81
C LEU A 860 6.71 -21.80 -13.72
N GLN A 861 5.54 -21.95 -14.33
CA GLN A 861 4.46 -20.97 -14.21
C GLN A 861 3.42 -21.43 -13.21
N LEU A 862 2.98 -20.50 -12.37
CA LEU A 862 1.92 -20.73 -11.39
C LEU A 862 0.56 -20.81 -12.10
N ALA A 863 -0.19 -21.89 -11.87
CA ALA A 863 -1.61 -21.97 -12.22
C ALA A 863 -2.50 -21.54 -11.05
N SER A 864 -2.13 -21.88 -9.82
CA SER A 864 -2.80 -21.40 -8.60
C SER A 864 -1.94 -21.66 -7.36
N ILE A 865 -2.16 -20.88 -6.30
CA ILE A 865 -1.64 -21.14 -4.95
C ILE A 865 -2.77 -21.04 -3.93
N THR A 866 -2.79 -21.95 -2.97
CA THR A 866 -3.81 -21.98 -1.91
C THR A 866 -3.15 -22.14 -0.55
N TYR A 867 -3.53 -21.31 0.42
CA TYR A 867 -3.09 -21.46 1.82
C TYR A 867 -3.86 -22.60 2.48
N ASP A 868 -3.13 -23.56 3.06
CA ASP A 868 -3.68 -24.80 3.62
C ASP A 868 -3.66 -24.83 5.16
N GLY A 869 -3.34 -23.70 5.82
CA GLY A 869 -3.30 -23.59 7.27
C GLY A 869 -2.01 -24.10 7.92
N THR A 870 -2.09 -24.48 9.18
CA THR A 870 -0.95 -25.00 9.96
C THR A 870 -0.55 -26.39 9.47
N PHE A 871 0.75 -26.60 9.26
CA PHE A 871 1.32 -27.90 8.92
C PHE A 871 1.33 -28.81 10.17
N ALA A 872 0.62 -29.94 10.09
CA ALA A 872 0.50 -30.91 11.19
C ALA A 872 1.41 -32.15 11.04
N GLY A 873 2.23 -32.20 9.98
CA GLY A 873 3.09 -33.33 9.67
C GLY A 873 4.43 -33.32 10.43
N ALA A 874 5.16 -34.43 10.35
CA ALA A 874 6.57 -34.42 10.72
C ALA A 874 7.37 -33.66 9.64
N LEU A 875 8.30 -32.81 10.04
CA LEU A 875 9.20 -32.16 9.09
C LEU A 875 9.98 -33.22 8.29
N PRO A 876 10.11 -33.06 6.97
CA PRO A 876 11.05 -33.83 6.17
C PRO A 876 12.44 -33.87 6.82
N THR A 877 13.09 -35.04 6.82
CA THR A 877 14.42 -35.22 7.44
C THR A 877 15.46 -34.25 6.90
N SER A 878 15.35 -33.88 5.61
CA SER A 878 16.19 -32.85 5.00
C SER A 878 16.09 -31.52 5.74
N ILE A 879 14.87 -31.09 6.09
CA ILE A 879 14.62 -29.83 6.79
C ILE A 879 15.04 -29.91 8.25
N SER A 880 14.84 -31.02 8.95
CA SER A 880 15.35 -31.13 10.32
C SER A 880 16.89 -31.17 10.37
N THR A 881 17.52 -31.77 9.36
CA THR A 881 18.98 -31.76 9.19
C THR A 881 19.49 -30.34 8.93
N HIS A 882 18.78 -29.52 8.15
CA HIS A 882 19.07 -28.10 7.94
C HIS A 882 19.48 -27.37 9.22
N TYR A 883 18.52 -27.29 10.15
CA TYR A 883 18.59 -26.46 11.33
C TYR A 883 19.74 -26.94 12.22
N SER A 884 19.93 -28.27 12.27
CA SER A 884 21.07 -28.86 12.97
C SER A 884 22.43 -28.43 12.38
N GLU A 885 22.56 -28.27 11.06
CA GLU A 885 23.83 -27.98 10.38
C GLU A 885 24.17 -26.49 10.37
N VAL A 886 23.18 -25.61 10.25
CA VAL A 886 23.39 -24.16 10.42
C VAL A 886 23.56 -23.77 11.89
N GLY A 887 23.20 -24.67 12.81
CA GLY A 887 23.24 -24.44 14.25
C GLY A 887 22.10 -23.52 14.71
N ALA A 888 20.95 -23.59 14.03
CA ALA A 888 19.73 -22.88 14.38
C ALA A 888 18.72 -23.87 14.98
N THR A 889 17.78 -23.36 15.78
CA THR A 889 16.66 -24.17 16.27
C THR A 889 15.54 -24.09 15.24
N ALA A 890 15.06 -25.25 14.80
CA ALA A 890 13.91 -25.31 13.91
C ALA A 890 12.68 -24.64 14.57
N PRO A 891 11.90 -23.86 13.82
CA PRO A 891 10.60 -23.37 14.25
C PRO A 891 9.73 -24.50 14.79
N THR A 892 9.00 -24.22 15.88
CA THR A 892 8.08 -25.18 16.51
C THR A 892 6.76 -25.29 15.76
N THR A 893 6.47 -24.33 14.88
CA THR A 893 5.21 -24.23 14.13
C THR A 893 5.54 -23.89 12.69
N TRP A 894 4.79 -24.49 11.78
CA TRP A 894 4.96 -24.37 10.34
C TRP A 894 3.60 -24.21 9.70
N TYR A 895 3.57 -23.53 8.56
CA TYR A 895 2.38 -23.25 7.78
C TYR A 895 2.57 -23.79 6.38
N GLN A 896 1.49 -24.17 5.71
CA GLN A 896 1.53 -24.84 4.42
C GLN A 896 0.67 -24.16 3.37
N ALA A 897 1.10 -24.30 2.11
CA ALA A 897 0.34 -23.91 0.93
C ALA A 897 0.48 -24.95 -0.17
N THR A 898 -0.54 -25.10 -1.01
CA THR A 898 -0.50 -25.96 -2.20
C THR A 898 -0.26 -25.11 -3.43
N LEU A 899 0.80 -25.40 -4.18
CA LEU A 899 1.15 -24.78 -5.45
C LEU A 899 0.74 -25.72 -6.58
N THR A 900 0.03 -25.18 -7.57
CA THR A 900 -0.31 -25.88 -8.81
C THR A 900 0.36 -25.15 -9.97
N PHE A 901 1.04 -25.90 -10.85
CA PHE A 901 1.77 -25.39 -11.99
C PHE A 901 0.96 -25.55 -13.29
N SER A 902 1.11 -24.62 -14.22
CA SER A 902 0.42 -24.63 -15.52
C SER A 902 0.88 -25.79 -16.42
N GLU A 903 2.12 -26.21 -16.24
CA GLU A 903 2.75 -27.28 -17.01
C GLU A 903 3.26 -28.38 -16.07
N PRO A 904 3.35 -29.64 -16.54
CA PRO A 904 4.04 -30.68 -15.79
C PRO A 904 5.45 -30.24 -15.44
N THR A 905 5.84 -30.46 -14.18
CA THR A 905 7.18 -30.16 -13.68
C THR A 905 8.22 -30.96 -14.48
N VAL A 906 8.85 -30.30 -15.44
CA VAL A 906 9.89 -30.91 -16.29
C VAL A 906 11.10 -31.14 -15.38
N ASP A 907 11.43 -32.41 -15.13
CA ASP A 907 12.39 -32.92 -14.13
C ASP A 907 11.92 -32.83 -12.67
N THR A 908 11.59 -33.99 -12.07
CA THR A 908 10.84 -34.12 -10.80
C THR A 908 11.35 -33.17 -9.70
N ILE A 909 10.47 -32.28 -9.23
CA ILE A 909 10.61 -31.61 -7.93
C ILE A 909 10.61 -32.70 -6.85
N HIS A 910 11.45 -32.57 -5.83
CA HIS A 910 11.52 -33.51 -4.72
C HIS A 910 11.15 -32.87 -3.39
N VAL A 911 10.72 -33.70 -2.44
CA VAL A 911 10.54 -33.27 -1.05
C VAL A 911 11.87 -32.73 -0.50
N GLY A 912 11.83 -31.55 0.09
CA GLY A 912 12.98 -30.81 0.58
C GLY A 912 13.48 -29.72 -0.36
N ASP A 913 13.19 -29.78 -1.66
CA ASP A 913 13.57 -28.70 -2.60
C ASP A 913 12.98 -27.35 -2.12
N VAL A 914 13.64 -26.25 -2.45
CA VAL A 914 13.12 -24.91 -2.16
C VAL A 914 12.62 -24.24 -3.44
N ILE A 915 11.59 -23.42 -3.35
CA ILE A 915 11.00 -22.73 -4.50
C ILE A 915 11.09 -21.23 -4.22
N ALA A 916 11.84 -20.53 -5.08
CA ALA A 916 11.86 -19.08 -5.09
C ALA A 916 10.68 -18.56 -5.92
N LEU A 917 9.93 -17.60 -5.36
CA LEU A 917 8.82 -16.92 -6.02
C LEU A 917 9.36 -15.63 -6.63
N ARG A 918 9.49 -15.54 -7.97
CA ARG A 918 10.21 -14.42 -8.62
C ARG A 918 9.55 -13.07 -8.37
N TRP A 919 8.22 -13.04 -8.26
CA TRP A 919 7.45 -11.82 -8.02
C TRP A 919 7.66 -11.24 -6.60
N CYS A 920 8.19 -12.03 -5.65
CA CYS A 920 8.55 -11.53 -4.31
C CYS A 920 9.81 -10.64 -4.30
N TYR A 921 10.51 -10.53 -5.43
CA TYR A 921 11.69 -9.67 -5.63
C TYR A 921 11.31 -8.47 -6.49
N PRO A 922 12.05 -7.35 -6.41
CA PRO A 922 11.84 -6.25 -7.34
C PRO A 922 11.98 -6.71 -8.79
N ASP A 923 11.19 -6.10 -9.68
CA ASP A 923 11.30 -6.26 -11.13
C ASP A 923 12.63 -5.70 -11.63
N SER A 924 13.08 -4.60 -11.01
CA SER A 924 14.43 -4.05 -11.15
C SER A 924 14.77 -3.10 -10.00
N TYR A 925 16.06 -2.85 -9.80
CA TYR A 925 16.51 -1.84 -8.84
C TYR A 925 17.75 -1.09 -9.29
N ILE A 926 17.87 0.17 -8.84
CA ILE A 926 18.99 1.06 -9.15
C ILE A 926 19.51 1.64 -7.84
N ILE A 927 20.80 1.48 -7.57
CA ILE A 927 21.52 2.11 -6.47
C ILE A 927 22.64 2.96 -7.08
N LYS A 928 22.49 4.29 -7.00
CA LYS A 928 23.44 5.19 -7.65
C LYS A 928 23.74 6.46 -6.88
N ASN A 929 24.87 7.08 -7.20
CA ASN A 929 25.30 8.38 -6.66
C ASN A 929 25.25 8.45 -5.12
N SER A 930 25.38 7.30 -4.45
CA SER A 930 25.12 7.18 -3.01
C SER A 930 26.39 6.84 -2.24
N THR A 931 26.39 7.14 -0.94
CA THR A 931 27.49 6.82 -0.02
C THR A 931 27.02 5.83 1.04
N PHE A 932 27.76 4.75 1.24
CA PHE A 932 27.52 3.75 2.28
C PHE A 932 28.78 3.61 3.12
N HIS A 933 28.73 3.92 4.42
CA HIS A 933 29.94 3.99 5.21
C HIS A 933 29.83 3.58 6.67
N ASN A 934 30.97 3.19 7.27
CA ASN A 934 31.07 2.82 8.68
C ASN A 934 30.01 1.78 9.11
N THR A 935 29.87 0.70 8.34
CA THR A 935 28.90 -0.36 8.60
C THR A 935 29.56 -1.56 9.28
N ARG A 936 28.88 -2.16 10.27
CA ARG A 936 29.38 -3.35 10.98
C ARG A 936 29.40 -4.60 10.10
N ALA A 937 28.55 -4.69 9.10
CA ALA A 937 28.46 -5.85 8.23
C ALA A 937 28.80 -5.45 6.79
N ARG A 938 27.90 -5.69 5.84
CA ARG A 938 28.11 -5.38 4.42
C ARG A 938 27.74 -3.93 4.13
N GLY A 939 28.20 -3.41 2.99
CA GLY A 939 27.63 -2.20 2.40
C GLY A 939 26.26 -2.53 1.80
N LEU A 940 26.27 -3.34 0.73
CA LEU A 940 25.10 -3.76 -0.02
C LEU A 940 25.01 -5.30 -0.04
N LEU A 941 23.91 -5.85 0.49
CA LEU A 941 23.53 -7.25 0.38
C LEU A 941 22.41 -7.40 -0.65
N LEU A 942 22.74 -7.95 -1.81
CA LEU A 942 21.89 -7.96 -2.98
C LEU A 942 21.56 -9.41 -3.37
N MET A 943 20.35 -9.85 -3.01
CA MET A 943 19.86 -11.21 -3.25
C MET A 943 18.71 -11.23 -4.26
N ALA A 944 18.65 -10.21 -5.12
CA ALA A 944 17.61 -10.00 -6.10
C ALA A 944 18.22 -9.76 -7.50
N PRO A 945 17.54 -10.17 -8.57
CA PRO A 945 17.98 -9.96 -9.95
C PRO A 945 17.69 -8.55 -10.49
N ASP A 946 18.18 -8.26 -11.69
CA ASP A 946 17.85 -7.08 -12.50
C ASP A 946 18.26 -5.75 -11.82
N GLY A 947 19.46 -5.73 -11.23
CA GLY A 947 19.99 -4.62 -10.45
C GLY A 947 21.14 -3.84 -11.10
N VAL A 948 21.17 -2.53 -10.86
CA VAL A 948 22.26 -1.62 -11.26
C VAL A 948 22.84 -0.94 -10.02
N VAL A 949 24.15 -1.08 -9.81
CA VAL A 949 24.92 -0.43 -8.75
C VAL A 949 26.00 0.44 -9.40
N ASP A 950 25.73 1.73 -9.52
CA ASP A 950 26.55 2.64 -10.32
C ASP A 950 26.98 3.91 -9.58
N ASN A 951 28.26 4.28 -9.70
CA ASN A 951 28.77 5.56 -9.19
C ASN A 951 28.51 5.79 -7.68
N ASN A 952 28.72 4.77 -6.86
CA ASN A 952 28.60 4.85 -5.40
C ASN A 952 29.98 4.93 -4.71
N VAL A 953 30.00 5.51 -3.52
CA VAL A 953 31.15 5.47 -2.60
C VAL A 953 30.82 4.52 -1.46
N ILE A 954 31.65 3.51 -1.24
CA ILE A 954 31.47 2.54 -0.15
C ILE A 954 32.74 2.55 0.69
N ASP A 955 32.67 3.04 1.92
CA ASP A 955 33.84 3.23 2.78
C ASP A 955 33.70 2.56 4.14
N TYR A 956 34.77 1.95 4.64
CA TYR A 956 34.83 1.47 6.02
C TYR A 956 33.74 0.43 6.34
N THR A 957 33.62 -0.60 5.50
CA THR A 957 32.72 -1.75 5.70
C THR A 957 33.49 -2.95 6.23
N TYR A 958 32.95 -3.60 7.25
CA TYR A 958 33.61 -4.73 7.90
C TYR A 958 33.66 -5.98 7.04
N LEU A 959 32.57 -6.24 6.34
CA LEU A 959 32.39 -7.31 5.38
C LEU A 959 32.37 -6.68 3.97
N PRO A 960 31.98 -7.39 2.89
CA PRO A 960 32.02 -6.87 1.54
C PRO A 960 31.32 -5.52 1.42
N GLY A 961 31.88 -4.64 0.61
CA GLY A 961 31.17 -3.43 0.20
C GLY A 961 29.93 -3.80 -0.62
N ILE A 962 30.07 -4.80 -1.51
CA ILE A 962 28.99 -5.32 -2.35
C ILE A 962 29.03 -6.84 -2.32
N LEU A 963 27.95 -7.47 -1.84
CA LEU A 963 27.75 -8.92 -1.86
C LEU A 963 26.50 -9.24 -2.68
N MET A 964 26.65 -10.07 -3.71
CA MET A 964 25.58 -10.52 -4.59
C MET A 964 25.45 -12.03 -4.57
N GLY A 965 24.24 -12.54 -4.34
CA GLY A 965 23.93 -13.97 -4.33
C GLY A 965 23.16 -14.43 -3.09
N GLY A 966 22.44 -15.56 -3.20
CA GLY A 966 21.52 -16.02 -2.16
C GLY A 966 22.18 -16.42 -0.84
N GLU A 967 21.45 -16.19 0.26
CA GLU A 967 21.79 -16.61 1.62
C GLU A 967 20.92 -17.80 2.08
N TYR A 968 20.99 -18.91 1.32
CA TYR A 968 20.21 -20.14 1.53
C TYR A 968 20.21 -20.72 2.96
N PRO A 969 21.33 -20.76 3.73
CA PRO A 969 21.30 -21.18 5.13
C PRO A 969 20.38 -20.35 6.04
N PHE A 970 19.99 -19.15 5.62
CA PHE A 970 19.04 -18.28 6.33
C PHE A 970 17.66 -18.25 5.66
N GLY A 971 17.42 -19.08 4.64
CA GLY A 971 16.14 -19.17 3.93
C GLY A 971 15.91 -18.08 2.88
N TYR A 972 16.90 -17.21 2.61
CA TYR A 972 16.77 -16.06 1.71
C TYR A 972 17.46 -16.28 0.36
N GLY A 973 16.79 -15.85 -0.71
CA GLY A 973 17.38 -15.59 -2.03
C GLY A 973 17.04 -16.61 -3.12
N ASP A 974 17.01 -16.08 -4.34
CA ASP A 974 17.27 -16.78 -5.60
C ASP A 974 18.73 -16.47 -5.99
N TYR A 975 19.23 -17.07 -7.06
CA TYR A 975 20.47 -16.59 -7.67
C TYR A 975 20.28 -15.20 -8.30
N VAL A 976 21.34 -14.40 -8.26
CA VAL A 976 21.32 -13.11 -8.93
C VAL A 976 21.46 -13.29 -10.44
N ARG A 977 20.73 -12.47 -11.20
CA ARG A 977 20.86 -12.40 -12.66
C ARG A 977 20.74 -10.98 -13.17
N ASN A 978 21.37 -10.69 -14.31
CA ASN A 978 21.29 -9.38 -14.98
C ASN A 978 21.74 -8.22 -14.07
N MET A 979 22.90 -8.37 -13.45
CA MET A 979 23.46 -7.38 -12.53
C MET A 979 24.53 -6.53 -13.22
N THR A 980 24.52 -5.23 -12.97
CA THR A 980 25.60 -4.31 -13.38
C THR A 980 26.19 -3.61 -12.16
N VAL A 981 27.49 -3.74 -11.95
CA VAL A 981 28.25 -3.07 -10.89
C VAL A 981 29.37 -2.25 -11.53
N SER A 982 29.16 -0.94 -11.61
CA SER A 982 30.04 -0.05 -12.36
C SER A 982 30.43 1.25 -11.67
N ASN A 983 31.62 1.75 -11.96
CA ASN A 983 32.06 3.09 -11.55
C ASN A 983 32.01 3.34 -10.03
N ASN A 984 32.02 2.30 -9.19
CA ASN A 984 31.96 2.46 -7.74
C ASN A 984 33.38 2.65 -7.16
N THR A 985 33.49 3.45 -6.12
CA THR A 985 34.71 3.61 -5.32
C THR A 985 34.53 2.91 -3.98
N LEU A 986 35.35 1.89 -3.71
CA LEU A 986 35.32 1.11 -2.48
C LEU A 986 36.62 1.34 -1.71
N THR A 987 36.54 1.95 -0.53
CA THR A 987 37.72 2.19 0.33
C THR A 987 37.58 1.53 1.68
N HIS A 988 38.66 0.99 2.25
CA HIS A 988 38.62 0.35 3.58
C HIS A 988 37.48 -0.68 3.74
N THR A 989 37.38 -1.59 2.78
CA THR A 989 36.37 -2.67 2.82
C THR A 989 36.98 -3.97 3.33
N MET A 990 36.14 -4.91 3.76
CA MET A 990 36.61 -6.16 4.38
C MET A 990 37.53 -5.93 5.60
N ILE A 991 37.34 -4.84 6.37
CA ILE A 991 38.26 -4.49 7.47
C ILE A 991 38.08 -5.34 8.74
N SER A 992 37.27 -6.38 8.70
CA SER A 992 37.17 -7.35 9.79
C SER A 992 38.47 -8.16 9.94
N SER A 993 39.04 -8.19 11.15
CA SER A 993 40.24 -9.00 11.46
C SER A 993 39.92 -10.46 11.81
N VAL A 994 38.63 -10.83 11.82
CA VAL A 994 38.16 -12.19 12.13
C VAL A 994 37.75 -12.98 10.88
N ILE A 995 38.20 -12.55 9.69
CA ILE A 995 38.08 -13.35 8.47
C ILE A 995 38.97 -14.59 8.62
N GLY A 996 38.44 -15.76 8.25
CA GLY A 996 39.20 -17.00 8.38
C GLY A 996 38.57 -18.17 7.63
N PRO A 997 38.94 -19.41 7.95
CA PRO A 997 38.59 -20.59 7.16
C PRO A 997 37.09 -20.82 6.93
N ASN A 998 36.24 -20.37 7.84
CA ASN A 998 34.79 -20.57 7.77
C ASN A 998 34.03 -19.35 7.19
N SER A 999 34.73 -18.29 6.78
CA SER A 999 34.10 -17.07 6.26
C SER A 999 33.39 -17.32 4.93
N GLN A 1000 32.17 -16.79 4.81
CA GLN A 1000 31.39 -16.80 3.56
C GLN A 1000 31.56 -15.50 2.77
N ALA A 1001 32.14 -14.48 3.38
CA ALA A 1001 32.50 -13.20 2.79
C ALA A 1001 34.04 -13.12 2.69
N ILE A 1002 34.57 -12.94 1.48
CA ILE A 1002 36.00 -13.05 1.19
C ILE A 1002 36.56 -11.95 0.28
N ALA A 1003 35.73 -11.03 -0.23
CA ALA A 1003 36.17 -9.97 -1.13
C ALA A 1003 35.38 -8.67 -0.99
N ALA A 1004 35.95 -7.54 -1.40
CA ALA A 1004 35.28 -6.23 -1.39
C ALA A 1004 34.03 -6.20 -2.29
N ILE A 1005 34.13 -6.76 -3.49
CA ILE A 1005 33.00 -7.09 -4.37
C ILE A 1005 32.95 -8.60 -4.51
N GLN A 1006 31.81 -9.20 -4.16
CA GLN A 1006 31.64 -10.64 -4.22
C GLN A 1006 30.37 -11.04 -4.96
N VAL A 1007 30.50 -11.97 -5.91
CA VAL A 1007 29.40 -12.75 -6.48
C VAL A 1007 29.51 -14.17 -5.97
N GLY A 1008 28.45 -14.68 -5.35
CA GLY A 1008 28.38 -16.04 -4.86
C GLY A 1008 27.28 -16.21 -3.82
N HIS A 1009 26.71 -17.41 -3.74
CA HIS A 1009 25.77 -17.76 -2.68
C HIS A 1009 26.53 -18.23 -1.43
N SER A 1010 25.87 -18.15 -0.27
CA SER A 1010 26.41 -18.81 0.92
C SER A 1010 26.07 -20.30 0.89
N SER A 1011 27.06 -21.14 1.20
CA SER A 1011 26.83 -22.58 1.32
C SER A 1011 26.06 -22.86 2.61
N TYR A 1012 25.00 -23.65 2.49
CA TYR A 1012 24.11 -24.05 3.58
C TYR A 1012 24.79 -24.75 4.76
N HIS A 1013 25.88 -25.47 4.50
CA HIS A 1013 26.49 -26.35 5.49
C HIS A 1013 27.73 -25.72 6.14
N ARG A 1014 27.91 -25.99 7.43
CA ARG A 1014 29.20 -25.74 8.09
C ARG A 1014 30.33 -26.61 7.53
N SER A 1015 30.01 -27.69 6.80
CA SER A 1015 30.93 -28.65 6.18
C SER A 1015 31.11 -28.47 4.66
N ASN A 1016 32.23 -28.95 4.13
CA ASN A 1016 32.62 -28.95 2.71
C ASN A 1016 31.81 -29.94 1.82
N SER A 1017 30.61 -30.35 2.24
CA SER A 1017 29.98 -31.58 1.73
C SER A 1017 29.28 -31.44 0.38
N TYR A 1018 29.15 -30.23 -0.17
CA TYR A 1018 28.42 -29.97 -1.41
C TYR A 1018 29.26 -29.19 -2.42
N THR A 1019 29.16 -29.58 -3.69
CA THR A 1019 29.79 -28.90 -4.83
C THR A 1019 29.09 -27.58 -5.12
N TRP A 1020 29.88 -26.53 -5.37
CA TRP A 1020 29.39 -25.24 -5.84
C TRP A 1020 28.68 -25.36 -7.19
N VAL A 1021 27.55 -24.66 -7.31
CA VAL A 1021 26.73 -24.68 -8.53
C VAL A 1021 26.78 -23.33 -9.24
N GLN A 1022 26.77 -23.41 -10.56
CA GLN A 1022 26.57 -22.28 -11.46
C GLN A 1022 25.09 -21.92 -11.51
N GLY A 1023 24.67 -20.95 -10.70
CA GLY A 1023 23.31 -20.43 -10.76
C GLY A 1023 23.21 -18.91 -10.92
N ASN A 1024 24.30 -18.17 -10.66
CA ASN A 1024 24.32 -16.74 -10.94
C ASN A 1024 24.49 -16.53 -12.44
N GLU A 1025 23.83 -15.53 -13.04
CA GLU A 1025 23.81 -15.36 -14.50
C GLU A 1025 24.00 -13.90 -14.92
N ASN A 1026 24.75 -13.63 -15.98
CA ASN A 1026 24.84 -12.30 -16.59
C ASN A 1026 25.18 -11.17 -15.58
N VAL A 1027 26.30 -11.31 -14.88
CA VAL A 1027 26.79 -10.29 -13.92
C VAL A 1027 27.99 -9.55 -14.51
N GLN A 1028 27.91 -8.23 -14.53
CA GLN A 1028 28.90 -7.34 -15.13
C GLN A 1028 29.56 -6.47 -14.05
N ILE A 1029 30.88 -6.54 -13.91
CA ILE A 1029 31.67 -5.79 -12.89
C ILE A 1029 32.78 -5.01 -13.59
N PHE A 1030 32.64 -3.69 -13.72
CA PHE A 1030 33.63 -2.89 -14.44
C PHE A 1030 33.85 -1.46 -13.96
N ASN A 1031 35.02 -0.91 -14.25
CA ASN A 1031 35.40 0.46 -13.91
C ASN A 1031 35.28 0.78 -12.41
N ASN A 1032 35.32 -0.22 -11.52
CA ASN A 1032 35.32 0.02 -10.08
C ASN A 1032 36.74 0.32 -9.59
N ASP A 1033 36.86 1.19 -8.60
CA ASP A 1033 38.11 1.51 -7.93
C ASP A 1033 38.06 0.99 -6.50
N ILE A 1034 38.92 0.04 -6.17
CA ILE A 1034 38.98 -0.63 -4.87
C ILE A 1034 40.33 -0.29 -4.23
N ASP A 1035 40.31 0.42 -3.12
CA ASP A 1035 41.51 0.81 -2.39
C ASP A 1035 41.45 0.33 -0.94
N TYR A 1036 42.44 -0.46 -0.55
CA TYR A 1036 42.60 -0.99 0.81
C TYR A 1036 41.52 -2.00 1.24
N THR A 1037 41.85 -3.29 1.15
CA THR A 1037 41.02 -4.40 1.66
C THR A 1037 41.88 -5.44 2.37
N TYR A 1038 41.40 -5.98 3.51
CA TYR A 1038 42.14 -7.04 4.20
C TYR A 1038 42.16 -8.36 3.43
N SER A 1039 41.21 -8.59 2.52
CA SER A 1039 41.07 -9.81 1.72
C SER A 1039 41.12 -9.47 0.21
N ALA A 1040 40.58 -10.32 -0.65
CA ALA A 1040 40.53 -10.07 -2.09
C ALA A 1040 39.77 -8.79 -2.47
N GLY A 1041 40.09 -8.24 -3.63
CA GLY A 1041 39.34 -7.13 -4.21
C GLY A 1041 38.03 -7.63 -4.81
N ILE A 1042 38.11 -8.61 -5.71
CA ILE A 1042 36.94 -9.18 -6.39
C ILE A 1042 36.96 -10.70 -6.29
N ALA A 1043 35.84 -11.31 -5.88
CA ALA A 1043 35.63 -12.75 -5.94
C ALA A 1043 34.35 -13.09 -6.69
N VAL A 1044 34.44 -13.98 -7.67
CA VAL A 1044 33.30 -14.45 -8.47
C VAL A 1044 33.20 -15.96 -8.35
N ASN A 1045 32.06 -16.44 -7.86
CA ASN A 1045 31.79 -17.85 -7.69
C ASN A 1045 30.42 -18.24 -8.31
N GLY A 1046 30.39 -19.34 -9.07
CA GLY A 1046 29.16 -19.90 -9.59
C GLY A 1046 28.43 -19.01 -10.61
N LEU A 1047 29.17 -18.28 -11.46
CA LEU A 1047 28.63 -17.35 -12.45
C LEU A 1047 28.66 -17.95 -13.88
N VAL A 1048 27.56 -17.81 -14.60
CA VAL A 1048 27.41 -18.11 -16.04
C VAL A 1048 27.25 -16.82 -16.82
N ASN A 1049 28.19 -16.56 -17.72
CA ASN A 1049 28.27 -15.35 -18.54
C ASN A 1049 28.41 -14.07 -17.71
N GLY A 1050 29.47 -13.31 -17.95
CA GLY A 1050 29.69 -12.05 -17.25
C GLY A 1050 30.97 -11.37 -17.68
N LEU A 1051 31.24 -10.21 -17.09
CA LEU A 1051 32.49 -9.50 -17.33
C LEU A 1051 33.10 -9.00 -16.02
N VAL A 1052 34.43 -9.06 -15.94
CA VAL A 1052 35.23 -8.43 -14.88
C VAL A 1052 36.35 -7.65 -15.57
N GLN A 1053 36.11 -6.36 -15.82
CA GLN A 1053 36.99 -5.54 -16.68
C GLN A 1053 37.26 -4.14 -16.15
N ASN A 1054 38.44 -3.61 -16.48
CA ASN A 1054 38.82 -2.22 -16.22
C ASN A 1054 38.68 -1.78 -14.75
N ASN A 1055 38.76 -2.71 -13.80
CA ASN A 1055 38.74 -2.38 -12.38
C ASN A 1055 40.16 -2.00 -11.92
N SER A 1056 40.26 -0.98 -11.07
CA SER A 1056 41.49 -0.58 -10.37
C SER A 1056 41.45 -1.15 -8.97
N ILE A 1057 42.50 -1.89 -8.57
CA ILE A 1057 42.59 -2.49 -7.23
C ILE A 1057 43.96 -2.18 -6.63
N ASN A 1058 43.97 -1.39 -5.56
CA ASN A 1058 45.16 -1.06 -4.79
C ASN A 1058 45.06 -1.67 -3.38
N GLN A 1059 46.18 -2.18 -2.86
CA GLN A 1059 46.28 -2.61 -1.45
C GLN A 1059 45.24 -3.65 -1.01
N SER A 1060 45.07 -4.73 -1.78
CA SER A 1060 44.26 -5.90 -1.36
C SER A 1060 45.07 -6.92 -0.57
N HIS A 1061 44.42 -7.92 0.05
CA HIS A 1061 45.10 -9.00 0.80
C HIS A 1061 46.04 -8.51 1.90
N ILE A 1062 45.67 -7.43 2.59
CA ILE A 1062 46.51 -6.87 3.65
C ILE A 1062 46.66 -7.84 4.83
N LYS A 1063 45.63 -8.64 5.15
CA LYS A 1063 45.68 -9.62 6.27
C LYS A 1063 45.31 -11.05 5.91
N HIS A 1064 44.53 -11.27 4.85
CA HIS A 1064 43.95 -12.56 4.51
C HIS A 1064 44.17 -12.89 3.03
N GLY A 1065 44.27 -14.19 2.74
CA GLY A 1065 44.39 -14.74 1.39
C GLY A 1065 43.81 -16.15 1.36
N THR A 1066 44.67 -17.18 1.25
CA THR A 1066 44.21 -18.58 1.17
C THR A 1066 43.51 -19.10 2.41
N ASP A 1067 43.69 -18.44 3.56
CA ASP A 1067 43.02 -18.77 4.81
C ASP A 1067 41.53 -18.39 4.81
N ALA A 1068 41.13 -17.37 4.03
CA ALA A 1068 39.75 -16.95 3.94
C ALA A 1068 38.89 -18.00 3.21
N GLY A 1069 37.80 -18.43 3.85
CA GLY A 1069 36.76 -19.28 3.22
C GLY A 1069 37.20 -20.69 2.79
N VAL A 1070 38.38 -21.17 3.20
CA VAL A 1070 38.90 -22.49 2.76
C VAL A 1070 38.05 -23.67 3.20
N ASN A 1071 37.43 -23.62 4.38
CA ASN A 1071 36.44 -24.62 4.83
C ASN A 1071 35.04 -24.37 4.24
N LYS A 1072 34.95 -23.52 3.22
CA LYS A 1072 33.75 -23.31 2.41
C LYS A 1072 34.04 -23.57 0.93
N ASN A 1073 35.24 -23.99 0.57
CA ASN A 1073 35.68 -24.02 -0.83
C ASN A 1073 35.45 -22.64 -1.52
N LEU A 1074 35.58 -21.54 -0.76
CA LEU A 1074 35.44 -20.14 -1.20
C LEU A 1074 36.77 -19.42 -0.99
N THR A 1075 37.87 -20.01 -1.45
CA THR A 1075 39.20 -19.40 -1.24
C THR A 1075 39.53 -18.44 -2.35
N ALA A 1076 39.85 -17.18 -2.02
CA ALA A 1076 40.33 -16.18 -2.96
C ALA A 1076 41.85 -15.96 -2.78
N PRO A 1077 42.72 -16.75 -3.44
CA PRO A 1077 44.17 -16.59 -3.34
C PRO A 1077 44.72 -15.38 -4.11
N PHE A 1078 43.99 -14.88 -5.11
CA PHE A 1078 44.38 -13.77 -5.97
C PHE A 1078 43.48 -12.55 -5.75
N VAL A 1079 44.02 -11.35 -6.04
CA VAL A 1079 43.31 -10.07 -5.95
C VAL A 1079 41.95 -10.09 -6.66
N ILE A 1080 41.91 -10.70 -7.84
CA ILE A 1080 40.68 -11.07 -8.56
C ILE A 1080 40.66 -12.59 -8.66
N THR A 1081 39.69 -13.23 -8.03
CA THR A 1081 39.51 -14.69 -8.10
C THR A 1081 38.18 -15.03 -8.78
N ILE A 1082 38.24 -15.82 -9.85
CA ILE A 1082 37.06 -16.39 -10.51
C ILE A 1082 37.11 -17.90 -10.33
N MET A 1083 36.05 -18.48 -9.78
CA MET A 1083 35.94 -19.90 -9.44
C MET A 1083 34.56 -20.45 -9.83
N ASN A 1084 34.50 -21.75 -10.16
CA ASN A 1084 33.25 -22.46 -10.51
C ASN A 1084 32.38 -21.71 -11.54
N SER A 1085 32.98 -20.99 -12.50
CA SER A 1085 32.26 -20.06 -13.39
C SER A 1085 32.60 -20.31 -14.86
N THR A 1086 31.68 -19.98 -15.77
CA THR A 1086 31.84 -20.17 -17.22
C THR A 1086 31.44 -18.91 -17.99
N GLY A 1087 32.06 -18.69 -19.15
CA GLY A 1087 31.72 -17.55 -20.02
C GLY A 1087 32.11 -16.17 -19.46
N ILE A 1088 33.12 -16.09 -18.59
CA ILE A 1088 33.54 -14.82 -17.97
C ILE A 1088 34.59 -14.12 -18.83
N THR A 1089 34.28 -12.91 -19.28
CA THR A 1089 35.22 -12.06 -20.02
C THR A 1089 36.01 -11.18 -19.07
N THR A 1090 37.34 -11.20 -19.17
CA THR A 1090 38.23 -10.43 -18.30
C THR A 1090 39.20 -9.59 -19.14
N GLY A 1091 39.70 -8.47 -18.59
CA GLY A 1091 40.65 -7.61 -19.30
C GLY A 1091 40.71 -6.19 -18.75
N GLY A 1092 41.85 -5.51 -18.93
CA GLY A 1092 42.04 -4.10 -18.56
C GLY A 1092 42.04 -3.80 -17.06
N ASN A 1093 41.95 -4.81 -16.18
CA ASN A 1093 42.06 -4.61 -14.74
C ASN A 1093 43.50 -4.23 -14.36
N VAL A 1094 43.64 -3.31 -13.40
CA VAL A 1094 44.93 -2.81 -12.90
C VAL A 1094 45.05 -3.15 -11.43
N VAL A 1095 46.08 -3.91 -11.06
CA VAL A 1095 46.39 -4.24 -9.67
C VAL A 1095 47.66 -3.51 -9.25
N THR A 1096 47.63 -2.85 -8.09
CA THR A 1096 48.79 -2.14 -7.54
C THR A 1096 48.98 -2.47 -6.05
N ASN A 1097 50.24 -2.64 -5.64
CA ASN A 1097 50.63 -2.90 -4.25
C ASN A 1097 49.82 -4.01 -3.54
N PRO A 1098 49.68 -5.23 -4.12
CA PRO A 1098 49.00 -6.31 -3.41
C PRO A 1098 49.72 -6.62 -2.11
N GLY A 1099 48.95 -6.87 -1.05
CA GLY A 1099 49.43 -7.24 0.27
C GLY A 1099 50.12 -8.60 0.28
N SER A 1100 50.86 -8.87 1.35
CA SER A 1100 51.71 -10.07 1.49
C SER A 1100 50.96 -11.40 1.49
N HIS A 1101 49.63 -11.38 1.58
CA HIS A 1101 48.80 -12.59 1.59
C HIS A 1101 48.19 -12.93 0.21
N SER A 1102 48.47 -12.13 -0.82
CA SER A 1102 48.11 -12.48 -2.21
C SER A 1102 49.11 -13.49 -2.78
N GLN A 1103 48.61 -14.48 -3.53
CA GLN A 1103 49.43 -15.33 -4.39
C GLN A 1103 49.45 -14.72 -5.80
N GLY A 1104 50.57 -14.83 -6.54
CA GLY A 1104 50.69 -14.35 -7.93
C GLY A 1104 51.36 -12.98 -8.10
N ASP A 1105 52.01 -12.78 -9.26
CA ASP A 1105 52.61 -11.50 -9.67
C ASP A 1105 51.52 -10.51 -10.15
N ILE A 1106 51.89 -9.22 -10.14
CA ILE A 1106 51.08 -7.99 -10.31
C ILE A 1106 50.23 -7.93 -11.62
N SER A 1107 50.31 -8.92 -12.51
CA SER A 1107 49.62 -8.96 -13.81
C SER A 1107 48.62 -10.09 -14.03
N ASP A 1108 48.48 -11.06 -13.11
CA ASP A 1108 47.81 -12.32 -13.45
C ASP A 1108 46.41 -12.44 -12.84
N LEU A 1109 45.41 -12.30 -13.72
CA LEU A 1109 44.10 -12.93 -13.59
C LEU A 1109 44.29 -14.43 -13.32
N GLY A 1110 44.12 -14.85 -12.08
CA GLY A 1110 43.98 -16.26 -11.74
C GLY A 1110 42.57 -16.74 -12.08
N VAL A 1111 42.37 -17.32 -13.26
CA VAL A 1111 41.22 -18.24 -13.47
C VAL A 1111 41.58 -19.52 -12.74
N TYR A 1112 40.97 -19.74 -11.59
CA TYR A 1112 41.19 -20.96 -10.80
C TYR A 1112 40.11 -21.98 -11.19
N PRO A 1113 40.47 -23.20 -11.62
CA PRO A 1113 39.50 -24.23 -11.99
C PRO A 1113 38.62 -24.66 -10.81
#